data_AF-A0A925ITD7-F1
#
_entry.id   AF-A0A925ITD7-F1
#
_cell.length_a   1.000
_cell.length_b   1.000
_cell.length_c   1.000
_cell.angle_alpha   90.00
_cell.angle_beta   90.00
_cell.angle_gamma   90.00
#
_symmetry.space_group_name_H-M   'P 1'
#
loop_
_entity.id
_entity.type
_entity.pdbx_description
1 polymer ?
#
loop_
_entity_poly.entity_id
_entity_poly.type
_entity_poly.pdbx_seq_one_letter_code
_entity_poly.pdbx_strand_id
1 'polypeptide(L)'
;MIFFTACFVSVFLTKTTAQCSRAVDSLSLVILFNDCQGIDWSNKSNWLVPGKNLSTWYGVKVNASGCVESLTLPTNKLSGALPSEIGNFKALKTLILTNNNLSGNLPTQIGNLTSLEELNLATNKLNGPMHPTFGNLTNLKKLYLSLNNFSGNLPQTLGNLSQLSVLHLNQNNFNGMIPVSFGSLINLEELLLSQNKLVGTIPAQLGDLSKLRSLIMSQNQLTGTIPDELGKLSNLFFLYADENQLSGQLPSQIGNLTNLRELWLNKNMLSGSIASEISNLSKLQKLLLNENNFSGSIPSFIGNLTDLVSLHVSKNNLNGSLPASLGNLTKLISFLAGENQLSGPIPSSFVNMKSLINLDLHNNQLTGEIPESFGNLISLKRIYLQNNQLEGCFPESMQKYCTLAESSNVSSAGYNFRNNDSLIFGGDFKRWCSGEGRVNAQITSNAPICEGSALHLNATGGITYEWLGPLSFTADINNPTINEVSSLMFGTYAVVVINENKCRDTSTIVISSIGAVSATGNGPVCEGVNIELKADGGLSYKWSGPDNYSSVLQNPVIANSTIAMSGIYTVEIITNDCVIKKEVEIKFVTFGTITSNSPVCEGDTIRLEVSDGISYQWTGPDGFSSDKKSPVINLSELSSAGKYSAVINNGNNCIFTLTTEVEITPLHVPLIDDFEGICDNAAEILLPAIVDGFTGVWSGEGVSDVSSGQIFTPAGLKGKQNLTFSPVNDHRCAAIPKKEIFVSYLTITASEIGPSVDDNDSNGAALVEFNSNQTPLIVSYNGPVSSEIITSSNDNLTLQNLKSGRYFISVSDPNGCMDTASVLIRYLKPLYFLPNIINASSTSENGKFYLKGSNVFSYDLNVYGRWGNPVYEGKNLIINDQTQGWFPTDLSLGVYIYVLTMDTFEGPKVVAGSVTVI
;
A
#
# COMPACT_ATOMS: atom_id res chain seq x y z
N MET A 1 -24.98 51.59 -93.37
CA MET A 1 -23.95 52.01 -92.40
C MET A 1 -24.20 51.27 -91.09
N ILE A 2 -23.19 50.49 -90.70
CA ILE A 2 -22.88 49.84 -89.42
C ILE A 2 -23.74 50.28 -88.21
N PHE A 3 -24.36 49.32 -87.51
CA PHE A 3 -24.17 49.02 -86.07
C PHE A 3 -24.96 47.76 -85.69
N PHE A 4 -24.25 46.72 -85.27
CA PHE A 4 -24.80 45.50 -84.64
C PHE A 4 -24.98 45.78 -83.15
N THR A 5 -26.21 45.70 -82.66
CA THR A 5 -26.54 45.71 -81.23
C THR A 5 -26.46 44.26 -80.72
N ALA A 6 -25.44 43.96 -79.92
CA ALA A 6 -25.33 42.70 -79.21
C ALA A 6 -26.34 42.67 -78.04
N CYS A 7 -27.30 41.75 -78.11
CA CYS A 7 -28.20 41.45 -77.01
C CYS A 7 -27.56 40.35 -76.15
N PHE A 8 -27.34 40.66 -74.87
CA PHE A 8 -26.90 39.71 -73.86
C PHE A 8 -27.92 38.58 -73.70
N VAL A 9 -27.50 37.35 -73.98
CA VAL A 9 -28.08 36.14 -73.35
C VAL A 9 -26.97 35.55 -72.49
N SER A 10 -27.16 35.67 -71.19
CA SER A 10 -26.36 34.99 -70.18
C SER A 10 -26.52 33.48 -70.33
N VAL A 11 -25.57 32.85 -71.04
CA VAL A 11 -25.36 31.42 -70.91
C VAL A 11 -24.68 31.21 -69.55
N PHE A 12 -25.42 30.62 -68.62
CA PHE A 12 -24.83 29.98 -67.46
C PHE A 12 -23.80 28.96 -67.95
N LEU A 13 -22.53 29.31 -67.88
CA LEU A 13 -21.44 28.35 -67.86
C LEU A 13 -21.53 27.62 -66.52
N THR A 14 -22.36 26.59 -66.45
CA THR A 14 -22.17 25.53 -65.46
C THR A 14 -20.78 24.96 -65.71
N LYS A 15 -19.86 25.15 -64.76
CA LYS A 15 -18.62 24.38 -64.68
C LYS A 15 -18.99 22.91 -64.82
N THR A 16 -18.77 22.33 -66.00
CA THR A 16 -18.81 20.89 -66.20
C THR A 16 -17.70 20.30 -65.34
N THR A 17 -18.08 19.74 -64.20
CA THR A 17 -17.26 18.82 -63.41
C THR A 17 -16.62 17.81 -64.37
N ALA A 18 -15.30 17.66 -64.32
CA ALA A 18 -14.53 16.78 -65.20
C ALA A 18 -15.24 15.42 -65.32
N GLN A 19 -15.87 15.19 -66.47
CA GLN A 19 -16.63 14.00 -66.75
C GLN A 19 -15.61 12.85 -66.92
N CYS A 20 -15.68 11.85 -66.05
CA CYS A 20 -14.90 10.62 -66.19
C CYS A 20 -15.28 9.88 -67.48
N SER A 21 -14.33 9.17 -68.09
CA SER A 21 -14.54 8.45 -69.36
C SER A 21 -14.67 6.95 -69.14
N ARG A 22 -15.88 6.41 -69.33
CA ARG A 22 -16.16 4.97 -69.20
C ARG A 22 -15.28 4.12 -70.13
N ALA A 23 -15.01 4.61 -71.33
CA ALA A 23 -14.16 3.93 -72.30
C ALA A 23 -12.72 3.83 -71.79
N VAL A 24 -12.19 4.93 -71.25
CA VAL A 24 -10.84 4.95 -70.64
C VAL A 24 -10.78 4.03 -69.43
N ASP A 25 -11.78 4.07 -68.54
CA ASP A 25 -11.83 3.17 -67.37
C ASP A 25 -11.82 1.69 -67.79
N SER A 26 -12.63 1.32 -68.80
CA SER A 26 -12.67 -0.06 -69.28
C SER A 26 -11.32 -0.51 -69.86
N LEU A 27 -10.64 0.36 -70.62
CA LEU A 27 -9.33 0.05 -71.19
C LEU A 27 -8.25 -0.02 -70.09
N SER A 28 -8.28 0.89 -69.13
CA SER A 28 -7.39 0.87 -67.96
C SER A 28 -7.55 -0.41 -67.14
N LEU A 29 -8.78 -0.93 -66.98
CA LEU A 29 -9.00 -2.22 -66.30
C LEU A 29 -8.46 -3.39 -67.12
N VAL A 30 -8.58 -3.38 -68.45
CA VAL A 30 -7.97 -4.40 -69.32
C VAL A 30 -6.45 -4.41 -69.18
N ILE A 31 -5.82 -3.23 -69.16
CA ILE A 31 -4.36 -3.09 -68.96
C ILE A 31 -3.97 -3.61 -67.58
N LEU A 32 -4.70 -3.21 -66.52
CA LEU A 32 -4.50 -3.75 -65.17
C LEU A 32 -4.61 -5.28 -65.15
N PHE A 33 -5.61 -5.85 -65.81
CA PHE A 33 -5.79 -7.30 -65.89
C PHE A 33 -4.59 -7.96 -66.56
N ASN A 34 -4.09 -7.43 -67.67
CA ASN A 34 -2.95 -8.02 -68.38
C ASN A 34 -1.63 -7.87 -67.59
N ASP A 35 -1.34 -6.65 -67.11
CA ASP A 35 -0.06 -6.33 -66.46
C ASP A 35 0.05 -6.94 -65.06
N CYS A 36 -1.08 -7.14 -64.38
CA CYS A 36 -1.12 -7.76 -63.06
C CYS A 36 -1.39 -9.29 -63.10
N GLN A 37 -1.16 -9.95 -64.23
CA GLN A 37 -1.33 -11.41 -64.44
C GLN A 37 -2.75 -11.91 -64.13
N GLY A 38 -3.75 -11.25 -64.72
CA GLY A 38 -5.18 -11.47 -64.55
C GLY A 38 -5.66 -12.90 -64.76
N ILE A 39 -4.99 -13.64 -65.65
CA ILE A 39 -5.31 -15.04 -65.91
C ILE A 39 -5.10 -15.92 -64.67
N ASP A 40 -4.14 -15.57 -63.82
CA ASP A 40 -3.75 -16.32 -62.61
C ASP A 40 -4.47 -15.84 -61.35
N TRP A 41 -5.33 -14.84 -61.46
CA TRP A 41 -6.12 -14.36 -60.33
C TRP A 41 -7.04 -15.46 -59.79
N SER A 42 -7.14 -15.52 -58.46
CA SER A 42 -8.00 -16.48 -57.75
C SER A 42 -9.47 -16.31 -58.15
N ASN A 43 -9.95 -15.07 -58.21
CA ASN A 43 -11.28 -14.69 -58.65
C ASN A 43 -11.18 -13.62 -59.73
N LYS A 44 -11.65 -13.99 -60.93
CA LYS A 44 -11.70 -13.16 -62.13
C LYS A 44 -13.09 -13.20 -62.76
N SER A 45 -14.13 -13.40 -61.93
CA SER A 45 -15.50 -13.56 -62.42
C SER A 45 -15.92 -12.36 -63.29
N ASN A 46 -16.45 -12.66 -64.48
CA ASN A 46 -16.87 -11.72 -65.53
C ASN A 46 -15.77 -10.83 -66.16
N TRP A 47 -14.53 -10.89 -65.70
CA TRP A 47 -13.42 -10.15 -66.32
C TRP A 47 -13.19 -10.65 -67.75
N LEU A 48 -13.18 -9.72 -68.71
CA LEU A 48 -12.99 -9.97 -70.15
C LEU A 48 -13.97 -10.97 -70.78
N VAL A 49 -15.08 -11.30 -70.12
CA VAL A 49 -16.13 -12.15 -70.69
C VAL A 49 -16.98 -11.32 -71.66
N PRO A 50 -17.08 -11.70 -72.95
CA PRO A 50 -17.85 -10.94 -73.93
C PRO A 50 -19.29 -10.68 -73.51
N GLY A 51 -19.77 -9.44 -73.69
CA GLY A 51 -21.15 -9.03 -73.39
C GLY A 51 -21.46 -8.78 -71.91
N LYS A 52 -20.52 -8.95 -70.98
CA LYS A 52 -20.70 -8.62 -69.56
C LYS A 52 -20.41 -7.14 -69.29
N ASN A 53 -21.29 -6.48 -68.52
CA ASN A 53 -21.12 -5.09 -68.13
C ASN A 53 -19.97 -4.95 -67.10
N LEU A 54 -19.21 -3.86 -67.16
CA LEU A 54 -18.13 -3.53 -66.24
C LEU A 54 -18.56 -3.59 -64.76
N SER A 55 -19.80 -3.21 -64.46
CA SER A 55 -20.36 -3.27 -63.10
C SER A 55 -20.53 -4.69 -62.56
N THR A 56 -20.40 -5.72 -63.41
CA THR A 56 -20.48 -7.13 -63.02
C THR A 56 -19.12 -7.79 -62.83
N TRP A 57 -18.03 -7.07 -63.15
CA TRP A 57 -16.67 -7.59 -62.99
C TRP A 57 -16.34 -7.69 -61.51
N TYR A 58 -15.78 -8.83 -61.10
CA TYR A 58 -15.42 -9.05 -59.71
C TYR A 58 -14.53 -7.92 -59.19
N GLY A 59 -14.92 -7.33 -58.06
CA GLY A 59 -14.18 -6.25 -57.42
C GLY A 59 -14.35 -4.87 -58.05
N VAL A 60 -15.18 -4.69 -59.09
CA VAL A 60 -15.41 -3.39 -59.73
C VAL A 60 -16.79 -2.85 -59.37
N LYS A 61 -16.84 -1.62 -58.84
CA LYS A 61 -18.07 -0.86 -58.65
C LYS A 61 -18.00 0.44 -59.45
N VAL A 62 -19.08 0.76 -60.15
CA VAL A 62 -19.22 2.01 -60.92
C VAL A 62 -20.20 2.98 -60.26
N ASN A 63 -19.99 4.28 -60.45
CA ASN A 63 -20.92 5.33 -60.01
C ASN A 63 -22.15 5.45 -60.94
N ALA A 64 -23.07 6.36 -60.63
CA ALA A 64 -24.25 6.64 -61.45
C ALA A 64 -23.92 7.05 -62.90
N SER A 65 -22.75 7.68 -63.09
CA SER A 65 -22.21 8.03 -64.41
C SER A 65 -21.50 6.87 -65.10
N GLY A 66 -21.51 5.66 -64.54
CA GLY A 66 -20.95 4.43 -65.10
C GLY A 66 -19.42 4.35 -65.11
N CYS A 67 -18.73 5.24 -64.39
CA CYS A 67 -17.28 5.22 -64.24
C CYS A 67 -16.87 4.46 -62.98
N VAL A 68 -15.67 3.91 -62.95
CA VAL A 68 -15.16 3.13 -61.83
C VAL A 68 -15.02 4.02 -60.60
N GLU A 69 -15.80 3.71 -59.57
CA GLU A 69 -15.81 4.38 -58.27
C GLU A 69 -15.00 3.59 -57.23
N SER A 70 -14.99 2.26 -57.34
CA SER A 70 -14.25 1.40 -56.42
C SER A 70 -13.69 0.18 -57.14
N LEU A 71 -12.44 -0.14 -56.81
CA LEU A 71 -11.72 -1.32 -57.25
C LEU A 71 -11.18 -2.06 -56.02
N THR A 72 -11.72 -3.25 -55.76
CA THR A 72 -11.45 -4.04 -54.56
C THR A 72 -11.12 -5.48 -54.94
N LEU A 73 -9.83 -5.81 -54.97
CA LEU A 73 -9.29 -7.12 -55.33
C LEU A 73 -8.34 -7.68 -54.25
N PRO A 74 -8.75 -7.76 -52.97
CA PRO A 74 -7.89 -8.28 -51.91
C PRO A 74 -7.69 -9.80 -52.03
N THR A 75 -6.53 -10.30 -51.60
CA THR A 75 -6.24 -11.76 -51.53
C THR A 75 -6.50 -12.48 -52.86
N ASN A 76 -6.08 -11.86 -53.98
CA ASN A 76 -6.47 -12.32 -55.32
C ASN A 76 -5.30 -12.74 -56.20
N LYS A 77 -4.09 -12.83 -55.63
CA LYS A 77 -2.83 -13.22 -56.29
C LYS A 77 -2.40 -12.28 -57.42
N LEU A 78 -2.84 -11.02 -57.43
CA LEU A 78 -2.33 -10.02 -58.39
C LEU A 78 -0.80 -9.97 -58.28
N SER A 79 -0.08 -9.98 -59.40
CA SER A 79 1.39 -9.99 -59.40
C SER A 79 1.96 -9.16 -60.53
N GLY A 80 3.21 -8.70 -60.42
CA GLY A 80 3.79 -7.75 -61.36
C GLY A 80 3.59 -6.30 -60.92
N ALA A 81 3.94 -5.36 -61.80
CA ALA A 81 3.88 -3.93 -61.50
C ALA A 81 2.47 -3.37 -61.67
N LEU A 82 2.12 -2.37 -60.85
CA LEU A 82 0.89 -1.63 -61.04
C LEU A 82 1.06 -0.66 -62.24
N PRO A 83 0.22 -0.74 -63.28
CA PRO A 83 0.38 0.10 -64.47
C PRO A 83 0.06 1.57 -64.20
N SER A 84 0.66 2.46 -64.98
CA SER A 84 0.49 3.92 -64.86
C SER A 84 -0.97 4.37 -65.09
N GLU A 85 -1.71 3.57 -65.86
CA GLU A 85 -3.09 3.72 -66.25
C GLU A 85 -4.06 3.63 -65.06
N ILE A 86 -3.58 3.17 -63.90
CA ILE A 86 -4.31 3.31 -62.64
C ILE A 86 -4.70 4.77 -62.38
N GLY A 87 -3.88 5.74 -62.79
CA GLY A 87 -4.14 7.17 -62.62
C GLY A 87 -5.25 7.74 -63.52
N ASN A 88 -5.82 6.92 -64.41
CA ASN A 88 -6.91 7.34 -65.30
C ASN A 88 -8.29 7.29 -64.62
N PHE A 89 -8.46 6.52 -63.54
CA PHE A 89 -9.74 6.35 -62.84
C PHE A 89 -10.12 7.61 -62.03
N LYS A 90 -10.49 8.71 -62.70
CA LYS A 90 -10.73 10.02 -62.05
C LYS A 90 -11.85 10.03 -61.01
N ALA A 91 -12.79 9.09 -61.10
CA ALA A 91 -13.90 8.94 -60.17
C ALA A 91 -13.62 7.92 -59.05
N LEU A 92 -12.42 7.33 -58.99
CA LEU A 92 -12.08 6.29 -58.03
C LEU A 92 -11.98 6.88 -56.62
N LYS A 93 -12.78 6.35 -55.71
CA LYS A 93 -12.80 6.67 -54.27
C LYS A 93 -12.12 5.60 -53.43
N THR A 94 -12.16 4.34 -53.88
CA THR A 94 -11.63 3.22 -53.10
C THR A 94 -10.77 2.31 -53.98
N LEU A 95 -9.51 2.16 -53.62
CA LEU A 95 -8.58 1.21 -54.23
C LEU A 95 -8.02 0.27 -53.18
N ILE A 96 -8.46 -0.99 -53.20
CA ILE A 96 -8.04 -2.02 -52.23
C ILE A 96 -7.44 -3.19 -52.99
N LEU A 97 -6.11 -3.32 -52.93
CA LEU A 97 -5.33 -4.39 -53.53
C LEU A 97 -4.49 -5.14 -52.48
N THR A 98 -4.93 -5.13 -51.21
CA THR A 98 -4.20 -5.73 -50.09
C THR A 98 -4.02 -7.25 -50.23
N ASN A 99 -2.94 -7.77 -49.65
CA ASN A 99 -2.63 -9.20 -49.61
C ASN A 99 -2.52 -9.81 -51.01
N ASN A 100 -1.65 -9.23 -51.84
CA ASN A 100 -1.35 -9.70 -53.19
C ASN A 100 0.18 -9.83 -53.37
N ASN A 101 0.63 -10.11 -54.59
CA ASN A 101 2.03 -10.24 -54.98
C ASN A 101 2.49 -9.07 -55.87
N LEU A 102 1.85 -7.90 -55.79
CA LEU A 102 2.23 -6.73 -56.58
C LEU A 102 3.66 -6.31 -56.22
N SER A 103 4.47 -5.96 -57.22
CA SER A 103 5.89 -5.65 -57.07
C SER A 103 6.29 -4.43 -57.89
N GLY A 104 7.55 -4.00 -57.75
CA GLY A 104 8.06 -2.81 -58.44
C GLY A 104 7.60 -1.50 -57.79
N ASN A 105 7.97 -0.39 -58.43
CA ASN A 105 7.63 0.94 -57.94
C ASN A 105 6.17 1.26 -58.16
N LEU A 106 5.60 2.04 -57.25
CA LEU A 106 4.27 2.59 -57.44
C LEU A 106 4.31 3.73 -58.48
N PRO A 107 3.45 3.74 -59.51
CA PRO A 107 3.49 4.76 -60.55
C PRO A 107 3.14 6.14 -59.98
N THR A 108 3.85 7.19 -60.42
CA THR A 108 3.62 8.58 -59.98
C THR A 108 2.20 9.06 -60.29
N GLN A 109 1.58 8.49 -61.31
CA GLN A 109 0.21 8.73 -61.75
C GLN A 109 -0.84 8.36 -60.70
N ILE A 110 -0.48 7.62 -59.64
CA ILE A 110 -1.40 7.40 -58.52
C ILE A 110 -1.85 8.73 -57.89
N GLY A 111 -0.99 9.75 -57.90
CA GLY A 111 -1.31 11.11 -57.45
C GLY A 111 -2.36 11.83 -58.30
N ASN A 112 -2.77 11.26 -59.44
CA ASN A 112 -3.84 11.80 -60.28
C ASN A 112 -5.24 11.37 -59.83
N LEU A 113 -5.35 10.49 -58.83
CA LEU A 113 -6.60 9.98 -58.28
C LEU A 113 -7.17 10.93 -57.24
N THR A 114 -7.44 12.18 -57.62
CA THR A 114 -7.82 13.25 -56.66
C THR A 114 -9.16 13.03 -55.95
N SER A 115 -9.99 12.09 -56.41
CA SER A 115 -11.24 11.66 -55.75
C SER A 115 -11.04 10.55 -54.71
N LEU A 116 -9.81 10.02 -54.56
CA LEU A 116 -9.52 8.84 -53.74
C LEU A 116 -9.69 9.16 -52.25
N GLU A 117 -10.49 8.34 -51.56
CA GLU A 117 -10.77 8.43 -50.13
C GLU A 117 -10.06 7.32 -49.34
N GLU A 118 -9.87 6.14 -49.95
CA GLU A 118 -9.19 5.00 -49.34
C GLU A 118 -8.26 4.31 -50.33
N LEU A 119 -6.98 4.20 -49.94
CA LEU A 119 -5.94 3.47 -50.65
C LEU A 119 -5.37 2.39 -49.73
N ASN A 120 -5.57 1.12 -50.08
CA ASN A 120 -5.01 -0.01 -49.35
C ASN A 120 -4.20 -0.91 -50.27
N LEU A 121 -2.87 -0.84 -50.14
CA LEU A 121 -1.90 -1.67 -50.84
C LEU A 121 -1.09 -2.54 -49.87
N ALA A 122 -1.53 -2.67 -48.61
CA ALA A 122 -0.79 -3.37 -47.58
C ALA A 122 -0.60 -4.86 -47.91
N THR A 123 0.48 -5.47 -47.42
CA THR A 123 0.84 -6.88 -47.67
C THR A 123 1.01 -7.15 -49.18
N ASN A 124 2.03 -6.54 -49.76
CA ASN A 124 2.47 -6.75 -51.14
C ASN A 124 4.03 -6.76 -51.18
N LYS A 125 4.62 -6.70 -52.37
CA LYS A 125 6.07 -6.62 -52.60
C LYS A 125 6.47 -5.30 -53.27
N LEU A 126 5.65 -4.25 -53.13
CA LEU A 126 5.89 -2.93 -53.73
C LEU A 126 7.15 -2.32 -53.14
N ASN A 127 7.93 -1.61 -53.96
CA ASN A 127 9.21 -1.05 -53.55
C ASN A 127 9.43 0.37 -54.09
N GLY A 128 10.63 0.91 -53.88
CA GLY A 128 10.98 2.26 -54.29
C GLY A 128 10.38 3.35 -53.39
N PRO A 129 10.62 4.63 -53.72
CA PRO A 129 10.18 5.75 -52.90
C PRO A 129 8.70 6.06 -53.04
N MET A 130 8.12 6.59 -51.96
CA MET A 130 6.82 7.26 -52.05
C MET A 130 6.99 8.61 -52.75
N HIS A 131 6.24 8.82 -53.84
CA HIS A 131 6.37 10.02 -54.65
C HIS A 131 5.70 11.25 -53.99
N PRO A 132 6.25 12.47 -54.15
CA PRO A 132 5.62 13.69 -53.63
C PRO A 132 4.21 13.94 -54.16
N THR A 133 3.85 13.37 -55.32
CA THR A 133 2.51 13.45 -55.92
C THR A 133 1.41 12.83 -55.05
N PHE A 134 1.74 12.03 -54.04
CA PHE A 134 0.78 11.59 -53.01
C PHE A 134 0.10 12.74 -52.31
N GLY A 135 0.78 13.88 -52.13
CA GLY A 135 0.20 15.08 -51.52
C GLY A 135 -0.94 15.71 -52.32
N ASN A 136 -1.19 15.25 -53.56
CA ASN A 136 -2.31 15.70 -54.38
C ASN A 136 -3.63 14.99 -54.03
N LEU A 137 -3.59 13.90 -53.26
CA LEU A 137 -4.75 13.07 -52.92
C LEU A 137 -5.55 13.68 -51.77
N THR A 138 -5.92 14.96 -51.84
CA THR A 138 -6.44 15.75 -50.71
C THR A 138 -7.77 15.24 -50.11
N ASN A 139 -8.49 14.36 -50.81
CA ASN A 139 -9.69 13.67 -50.30
C ASN A 139 -9.39 12.37 -49.53
N LEU A 140 -8.11 11.95 -49.48
CA LEU A 140 -7.72 10.68 -48.88
C LEU A 140 -7.91 10.72 -47.37
N LYS A 141 -8.68 9.75 -46.87
CA LYS A 141 -8.99 9.55 -45.45
C LYS A 141 -8.16 8.41 -44.86
N LYS A 142 -7.88 7.37 -45.66
CA LYS A 142 -7.16 6.18 -45.19
C LYS A 142 -6.08 5.76 -46.18
N LEU A 143 -4.86 5.60 -45.67
CA LEU A 143 -3.71 5.13 -46.42
C LEU A 143 -3.06 3.95 -45.71
N TYR A 144 -3.12 2.78 -46.33
CA TYR A 144 -2.50 1.54 -45.83
C TYR A 144 -1.44 1.05 -46.82
N LEU A 145 -0.17 1.14 -46.42
CA LEU A 145 0.99 0.67 -47.21
C LEU A 145 1.87 -0.30 -46.42
N SER A 146 1.43 -0.75 -45.25
CA SER A 146 2.20 -1.64 -44.37
C SER A 146 2.59 -2.95 -45.05
N LEU A 147 3.64 -3.61 -44.57
CA LEU A 147 4.11 -4.91 -45.07
C LEU A 147 4.40 -4.84 -46.59
N ASN A 148 5.33 -3.96 -46.96
CA ASN A 148 5.85 -3.81 -48.31
C ASN A 148 7.38 -3.57 -48.24
N ASN A 149 7.99 -3.27 -49.37
CA ASN A 149 9.42 -2.96 -49.51
C ASN A 149 9.66 -1.48 -49.88
N PHE A 150 8.74 -0.55 -49.57
CA PHE A 150 8.92 0.88 -49.86
C PHE A 150 10.18 1.42 -49.18
N SER A 151 10.88 2.34 -49.83
CA SER A 151 12.15 2.89 -49.35
C SER A 151 12.22 4.41 -49.51
N GLY A 152 13.35 5.02 -49.19
CA GLY A 152 13.53 6.47 -49.29
C GLY A 152 12.76 7.25 -48.23
N ASN A 153 12.83 8.58 -48.34
CA ASN A 153 12.26 9.49 -47.36
C ASN A 153 10.74 9.57 -47.48
N LEU A 154 10.07 9.75 -46.34
CA LEU A 154 8.67 10.17 -46.31
C LEU A 154 8.55 11.59 -46.91
N PRO A 155 7.73 11.81 -47.95
CA PRO A 155 7.65 13.11 -48.60
C PRO A 155 6.88 14.11 -47.73
N GLN A 156 7.42 15.33 -47.58
CA GLN A 156 6.79 16.40 -46.79
C GLN A 156 5.37 16.74 -47.28
N THR A 157 5.09 16.54 -48.58
CA THR A 157 3.79 16.82 -49.20
C THR A 157 2.66 15.92 -48.67
N LEU A 158 2.96 14.82 -47.98
CA LEU A 158 1.92 14.05 -47.27
C LEU A 158 1.18 14.89 -46.23
N GLY A 159 1.81 15.92 -45.66
CA GLY A 159 1.16 16.84 -44.73
C GLY A 159 -0.01 17.62 -45.34
N ASN A 160 -0.15 17.64 -46.68
CA ASN A 160 -1.27 18.27 -47.38
C ASN A 160 -2.59 17.48 -47.26
N LEU A 161 -2.53 16.22 -46.82
CA LEU A 161 -3.67 15.31 -46.76
C LEU A 161 -4.53 15.57 -45.52
N SER A 162 -5.12 16.76 -45.42
CA SER A 162 -5.83 17.23 -44.23
C SER A 162 -7.06 16.39 -43.84
N GLN A 163 -7.59 15.57 -44.74
CA GLN A 163 -8.70 14.63 -44.46
C GLN A 163 -8.24 13.28 -43.89
N LEU A 164 -6.92 13.03 -43.85
CA LEU A 164 -6.36 11.75 -43.48
C LEU A 164 -6.60 11.46 -41.99
N SER A 165 -7.28 10.35 -41.71
CA SER A 165 -7.53 9.84 -40.37
C SER A 165 -6.69 8.61 -40.03
N VAL A 166 -6.22 7.87 -41.05
CA VAL A 166 -5.41 6.66 -40.87
C VAL A 166 -4.20 6.67 -41.79
N LEU A 167 -3.00 6.57 -41.22
CA LEU A 167 -1.73 6.45 -41.94
C LEU A 167 -0.91 5.26 -41.41
N HIS A 168 -0.92 4.16 -42.16
CA HIS A 168 -0.22 2.93 -41.82
C HIS A 168 0.92 2.67 -42.81
N LEU A 169 2.17 2.81 -42.35
CA LEU A 169 3.40 2.65 -43.13
C LEU A 169 4.38 1.65 -42.51
N ASN A 170 3.97 0.95 -41.45
CA ASN A 170 4.83 0.03 -40.69
C ASN A 170 5.33 -1.16 -41.53
N GLN A 171 6.47 -1.73 -41.16
CA GLN A 171 7.09 -2.88 -41.85
C GLN A 171 7.40 -2.57 -43.32
N ASN A 172 8.25 -1.56 -43.53
CA ASN A 172 8.80 -1.13 -44.81
C ASN A 172 10.31 -0.79 -44.64
N ASN A 173 10.93 -0.21 -45.66
CA ASN A 173 12.31 0.28 -45.63
C ASN A 173 12.40 1.82 -45.68
N PHE A 174 11.36 2.55 -45.24
CA PHE A 174 11.39 4.02 -45.21
C PHE A 174 12.55 4.52 -44.35
N ASN A 175 13.22 5.56 -44.81
CA ASN A 175 14.37 6.16 -44.12
C ASN A 175 14.21 7.68 -44.01
N GLY A 176 15.25 8.37 -43.53
CA GLY A 176 15.18 9.81 -43.26
C GLY A 176 14.30 10.13 -42.06
N MET A 177 13.92 11.40 -41.94
CA MET A 177 13.19 11.93 -40.78
C MET A 177 11.67 11.78 -40.93
N ILE A 178 10.97 11.69 -39.80
CA ILE A 178 9.52 11.90 -39.76
C ILE A 178 9.26 13.36 -40.18
N PRO A 179 8.46 13.63 -41.22
CA PRO A 179 8.24 15.00 -41.69
C PRO A 179 7.53 15.86 -40.65
N VAL A 180 8.05 17.05 -40.37
CA VAL A 180 7.40 18.05 -39.49
C VAL A 180 5.99 18.42 -39.96
N SER A 181 5.75 18.32 -41.28
CA SER A 181 4.44 18.58 -41.89
C SER A 181 3.37 17.57 -41.49
N PHE A 182 3.73 16.44 -40.88
CA PHE A 182 2.73 15.50 -40.34
C PHE A 182 1.87 16.13 -39.24
N GLY A 183 2.36 17.16 -38.54
CA GLY A 183 1.54 17.93 -37.59
C GLY A 183 0.36 18.67 -38.23
N SER A 184 0.32 18.82 -39.55
CA SER A 184 -0.82 19.40 -40.28
C SER A 184 -1.96 18.42 -40.53
N LEU A 185 -1.79 17.13 -40.21
CA LEU A 185 -2.79 16.07 -40.40
C LEU A 185 -3.81 16.08 -39.25
N ILE A 186 -4.48 17.21 -39.01
CA ILE A 186 -5.32 17.45 -37.83
C ILE A 186 -6.48 16.46 -37.61
N ASN A 187 -6.81 15.64 -38.62
CA ASN A 187 -7.83 14.59 -38.53
C ASN A 187 -7.27 13.21 -38.20
N LEU A 188 -5.94 13.06 -38.04
CA LEU A 188 -5.27 11.79 -37.87
C LEU A 188 -5.63 11.15 -36.52
N GLU A 189 -6.11 9.92 -36.57
CA GLU A 189 -6.42 9.07 -35.41
C GLU A 189 -5.36 7.99 -35.21
N GLU A 190 -4.74 7.51 -36.30
CA GLU A 190 -3.77 6.42 -36.26
C GLU A 190 -2.54 6.74 -37.12
N LEU A 191 -1.36 6.71 -36.50
CA LEU A 191 -0.06 6.84 -37.14
C LEU A 191 0.82 5.63 -36.80
N LEU A 192 1.00 4.72 -37.75
CA LEU A 192 1.85 3.53 -37.61
C LEU A 192 3.06 3.61 -38.54
N LEU A 193 4.25 3.72 -37.94
CA LEU A 193 5.54 3.88 -38.59
C LEU A 193 6.56 2.79 -38.17
N SER A 194 6.15 1.83 -37.33
CA SER A 194 7.06 0.85 -36.74
C SER A 194 7.77 -0.04 -37.76
N GLN A 195 8.92 -0.60 -37.39
CA GLN A 195 9.72 -1.48 -38.25
C GLN A 195 10.08 -0.82 -39.60
N ASN A 196 10.77 0.31 -39.52
CA ASN A 196 11.35 1.03 -40.66
C ASN A 196 12.81 1.41 -40.33
N LYS A 197 13.42 2.29 -41.13
CA LYS A 197 14.78 2.82 -40.93
C LYS A 197 14.74 4.34 -40.69
N LEU A 198 13.67 4.84 -40.05
CA LEU A 198 13.50 6.27 -39.78
C LEU A 198 14.54 6.72 -38.75
N VAL A 199 15.12 7.90 -38.98
CA VAL A 199 16.20 8.52 -38.20
C VAL A 199 15.80 9.93 -37.73
N GLY A 200 16.62 10.52 -36.87
CA GLY A 200 16.39 11.88 -36.37
C GLY A 200 15.37 11.93 -35.24
N THR A 201 14.93 13.12 -34.89
CA THR A 201 14.07 13.34 -33.72
C THR A 201 12.59 13.12 -34.02
N ILE A 202 11.82 12.87 -32.96
CA ILE A 202 10.36 12.92 -33.03
C ILE A 202 9.95 14.40 -33.20
N PRO A 203 9.20 14.79 -34.25
CA PRO A 203 8.77 16.17 -34.41
C PRO A 203 7.78 16.59 -33.31
N ALA A 204 8.07 17.72 -32.65
CA ALA A 204 7.17 18.31 -31.66
C ALA A 204 5.76 18.60 -32.21
N GLN A 205 5.65 18.89 -33.51
CA GLN A 205 4.39 19.16 -34.21
C GLN A 205 3.45 17.95 -34.23
N LEU A 206 3.93 16.73 -33.97
CA LEU A 206 3.02 15.59 -33.75
C LEU A 206 2.11 15.80 -32.55
N GLY A 207 2.49 16.65 -31.58
CA GLY A 207 1.65 17.05 -30.45
C GLY A 207 0.40 17.86 -30.83
N ASP A 208 0.34 18.42 -32.06
CA ASP A 208 -0.82 19.19 -32.53
C ASP A 208 -1.95 18.28 -33.06
N LEU A 209 -1.72 16.97 -33.13
CA LEU A 209 -2.66 15.97 -33.65
C LEU A 209 -3.71 15.56 -32.59
N SER A 210 -4.55 16.51 -32.19
CA SER A 210 -5.51 16.34 -31.07
C SER A 210 -6.47 15.13 -31.16
N LYS A 211 -6.70 14.54 -32.35
CA LYS A 211 -7.53 13.34 -32.55
C LYS A 211 -6.76 12.02 -32.45
N LEU A 212 -5.43 12.07 -32.32
CA LEU A 212 -4.57 10.89 -32.37
C LEU A 212 -4.85 9.97 -31.19
N ARG A 213 -5.05 8.68 -31.51
CA ARG A 213 -5.35 7.58 -30.59
C ARG A 213 -4.21 6.57 -30.53
N SER A 214 -3.48 6.41 -31.64
CA SER A 214 -2.39 5.45 -31.76
C SER A 214 -1.19 6.12 -32.41
N LEU A 215 -0.07 6.23 -31.67
CA LEU A 215 1.23 6.68 -32.18
C LEU A 215 2.23 5.54 -31.99
N ILE A 216 2.53 4.85 -33.10
CA ILE A 216 3.29 3.59 -33.07
C ILE A 216 4.51 3.73 -33.97
N MET A 217 5.68 3.90 -33.37
CA MET A 217 6.95 4.18 -34.07
C MET A 217 8.11 3.30 -33.60
N SER A 218 7.79 2.19 -32.94
CA SER A 218 8.75 1.19 -32.45
C SER A 218 9.68 0.63 -33.53
N GLN A 219 10.85 0.15 -33.16
CA GLN A 219 11.80 -0.51 -34.06
C GLN A 219 12.19 0.40 -35.24
N ASN A 220 12.77 1.55 -34.92
CA ASN A 220 13.37 2.51 -35.84
C ASN A 220 14.74 2.95 -35.31
N GLN A 221 15.31 4.02 -35.85
CA GLN A 221 16.57 4.62 -35.41
C GLN A 221 16.34 6.07 -34.95
N LEU A 222 15.18 6.34 -34.33
CA LEU A 222 14.83 7.67 -33.83
C LEU A 222 15.73 8.05 -32.66
N THR A 223 16.21 9.29 -32.64
CA THR A 223 17.14 9.83 -31.64
C THR A 223 16.56 11.04 -30.92
N GLY A 224 17.29 11.56 -29.93
CA GLY A 224 16.90 12.76 -29.17
C GLY A 224 15.81 12.46 -28.13
N THR A 225 15.20 13.51 -27.59
CA THR A 225 14.22 13.39 -26.52
C THR A 225 12.82 13.09 -27.03
N ILE A 226 11.98 12.57 -26.15
CA ILE A 226 10.52 12.59 -26.33
C ILE A 226 10.07 14.06 -26.14
N PRO A 227 9.42 14.70 -27.13
CA PRO A 227 9.00 16.11 -27.00
C PRO A 227 7.88 16.30 -25.98
N ASP A 228 7.96 17.36 -25.19
CA ASP A 228 6.93 17.78 -24.21
C ASP A 228 5.55 17.96 -24.87
N GLU A 229 5.52 18.41 -26.13
CA GLU A 229 4.30 18.65 -26.88
C GLU A 229 3.46 17.39 -27.09
N LEU A 230 4.07 16.19 -27.04
CA LEU A 230 3.29 14.95 -27.10
C LEU A 230 2.31 14.84 -25.95
N GLY A 231 2.57 15.49 -24.80
CA GLY A 231 1.63 15.57 -23.68
C GLY A 231 0.29 16.26 -24.00
N LYS A 232 0.18 16.95 -25.14
CA LYS A 232 -1.09 17.56 -25.60
C LYS A 232 -2.08 16.53 -26.17
N LEU A 233 -1.64 15.32 -26.47
CA LEU A 233 -2.41 14.27 -27.14
C LEU A 233 -3.39 13.56 -26.19
N SER A 234 -4.32 14.32 -25.60
CA SER A 234 -5.26 13.83 -24.59
C SER A 234 -6.16 12.66 -25.02
N ASN A 235 -6.29 12.38 -26.32
CA ASN A 235 -7.04 11.24 -26.86
C ASN A 235 -6.20 9.97 -27.10
N LEU A 236 -4.91 10.01 -26.78
CA LEU A 236 -3.98 8.91 -27.06
C LEU A 236 -4.24 7.71 -26.14
N PHE A 237 -4.37 6.52 -26.74
CA PHE A 237 -4.49 5.23 -26.04
C PHE A 237 -3.17 4.45 -26.05
N PHE A 238 -2.44 4.53 -27.16
CA PHE A 238 -1.23 3.73 -27.39
C PHE A 238 -0.08 4.62 -27.85
N LEU A 239 1.01 4.61 -27.08
CA LEU A 239 2.27 5.25 -27.43
C LEU A 239 3.39 4.21 -27.41
N TYR A 240 3.78 3.72 -28.58
CA TYR A 240 4.88 2.75 -28.71
C TYR A 240 6.06 3.40 -29.41
N ALA A 241 7.17 3.51 -28.69
CA ALA A 241 8.43 4.06 -29.16
C ALA A 241 9.61 3.17 -28.76
N ASP A 242 9.35 1.92 -28.40
CA ASP A 242 10.34 0.93 -28.02
C ASP A 242 11.30 0.57 -29.16
N GLU A 243 12.49 0.07 -28.84
CA GLU A 243 13.52 -0.30 -29.81
C GLU A 243 13.91 0.87 -30.74
N ASN A 244 14.33 1.98 -30.13
CA ASN A 244 14.87 3.17 -30.79
C ASN A 244 16.16 3.63 -30.07
N GLN A 245 16.63 4.84 -30.40
CA GLN A 245 17.79 5.50 -29.79
C GLN A 245 17.36 6.77 -29.04
N LEU A 246 16.14 6.79 -28.49
CA LEU A 246 15.61 7.94 -27.74
C LEU A 246 16.39 8.11 -26.43
N SER A 247 16.68 9.35 -26.06
CA SER A 247 17.52 9.68 -24.90
C SER A 247 16.95 10.84 -24.09
N GLY A 248 17.64 11.20 -23.00
CA GLY A 248 17.18 12.22 -22.06
C GLY A 248 16.08 11.71 -21.13
N GLN A 249 15.46 12.63 -20.40
CA GLN A 249 14.44 12.29 -19.41
C GLN A 249 13.08 12.05 -20.07
N LEU A 250 12.26 11.21 -19.43
CA LEU A 250 10.85 11.10 -19.76
C LEU A 250 10.14 12.41 -19.34
N PRO A 251 9.57 13.20 -20.28
CA PRO A 251 8.95 14.48 -19.93
C PRO A 251 7.72 14.30 -19.03
N SER A 252 7.57 15.18 -18.04
CA SER A 252 6.46 15.14 -17.08
C SER A 252 5.09 15.31 -17.73
N GLN A 253 5.03 16.01 -18.88
CA GLN A 253 3.82 16.21 -19.67
C GLN A 253 3.23 14.90 -20.21
N ILE A 254 3.97 13.79 -20.22
CA ILE A 254 3.40 12.45 -20.49
C ILE A 254 2.27 12.13 -19.51
N GLY A 255 2.33 12.62 -18.26
CA GLY A 255 1.26 12.48 -17.28
C GLY A 255 -0.07 13.14 -17.69
N ASN A 256 -0.09 14.02 -18.69
CA ASN A 256 -1.31 14.65 -19.20
C ASN A 256 -2.11 13.71 -20.13
N LEU A 257 -1.53 12.58 -20.55
CA LEU A 257 -2.15 11.59 -21.42
C LEU A 257 -3.12 10.69 -20.65
N THR A 258 -4.11 11.27 -19.98
CA THR A 258 -5.01 10.57 -19.04
C THR A 258 -5.86 9.44 -19.66
N ASN A 259 -5.92 9.33 -21.00
CA ASN A 259 -6.54 8.20 -21.70
C ASN A 259 -5.57 7.07 -22.05
N LEU A 260 -4.28 7.23 -21.81
CA LEU A 260 -3.24 6.28 -22.19
C LEU A 260 -3.43 4.95 -21.48
N ARG A 261 -3.37 3.87 -22.26
CA ARG A 261 -3.50 2.48 -21.78
C ARG A 261 -2.18 1.75 -21.85
N GLU A 262 -1.38 2.03 -22.86
CA GLU A 262 -0.10 1.35 -23.03
C GLU A 262 0.99 2.34 -23.43
N LEU A 263 2.06 2.33 -22.64
CA LEU A 263 3.27 3.12 -22.86
C LEU A 263 4.46 2.16 -23.00
N TRP A 264 4.98 2.03 -24.22
CA TRP A 264 6.11 1.15 -24.52
C TRP A 264 7.31 2.01 -24.93
N LEU A 265 8.30 2.08 -24.04
CA LEU A 265 9.53 2.85 -24.22
C LEU A 265 10.78 1.99 -24.02
N ASN A 266 10.61 0.67 -23.88
CA ASN A 266 11.70 -0.26 -23.62
C ASN A 266 12.74 -0.27 -24.74
N LYS A 267 13.98 -0.65 -24.43
CA LYS A 267 15.11 -0.68 -25.39
C LYS A 267 15.35 0.68 -26.04
N ASN A 268 15.62 1.69 -25.21
CA ASN A 268 16.05 3.03 -25.59
C ASN A 268 17.23 3.46 -24.70
N MET A 269 17.59 4.74 -24.70
CA MET A 269 18.63 5.35 -23.86
C MET A 269 18.03 6.41 -22.91
N LEU A 270 16.77 6.27 -22.52
CA LEU A 270 16.08 7.21 -21.62
C LEU A 270 16.70 7.15 -20.22
N SER A 271 16.82 8.30 -19.56
CA SER A 271 17.54 8.44 -18.28
C SER A 271 16.77 9.30 -17.28
N GLY A 272 17.36 9.52 -16.09
CA GLY A 272 16.72 10.21 -14.99
C GLY A 272 15.73 9.32 -14.24
N SER A 273 14.96 9.91 -13.33
CA SER A 273 13.96 9.19 -12.55
C SER A 273 12.66 8.98 -13.31
N ILE A 274 11.91 7.96 -12.92
CA ILE A 274 10.53 7.77 -13.37
C ILE A 274 9.68 8.94 -12.82
N ALA A 275 9.14 9.77 -13.72
CA ALA A 275 8.43 11.02 -13.39
C ALA A 275 7.16 10.78 -12.55
N SER A 276 6.89 11.66 -11.58
CA SER A 276 5.76 11.51 -10.65
C SER A 276 4.39 11.69 -11.31
N GLU A 277 4.35 12.43 -12.40
CA GLU A 277 3.16 12.70 -13.20
C GLU A 277 2.60 11.45 -13.89
N ILE A 278 3.38 10.36 -13.98
CA ILE A 278 2.86 9.05 -14.42
C ILE A 278 1.70 8.58 -13.53
N SER A 279 1.66 9.02 -12.26
CA SER A 279 0.53 8.75 -11.35
C SER A 279 -0.83 9.23 -11.87
N ASN A 280 -0.86 10.22 -12.78
CA ASN A 280 -2.09 10.73 -13.39
C ASN A 280 -2.67 9.78 -14.46
N LEU A 281 -1.88 8.81 -14.92
CA LEU A 281 -2.27 7.86 -15.97
C LEU A 281 -3.12 6.71 -15.41
N SER A 282 -4.24 7.05 -14.77
CA SER A 282 -5.10 6.10 -14.05
C SER A 282 -5.65 4.94 -14.91
N LYS A 283 -5.70 5.07 -16.23
CA LYS A 283 -6.14 4.03 -17.18
C LYS A 283 -5.00 3.16 -17.73
N LEU A 284 -3.78 3.36 -17.24
CA LEU A 284 -2.59 2.69 -17.75
C LEU A 284 -2.62 1.20 -17.36
N GLN A 285 -2.47 0.34 -18.38
CA GLN A 285 -2.46 -1.11 -18.27
C GLN A 285 -1.06 -1.69 -18.47
N LYS A 286 -0.24 -1.07 -19.32
CA LYS A 286 1.14 -1.51 -19.57
C LYS A 286 2.11 -0.35 -19.50
N LEU A 287 3.11 -0.48 -18.65
CA LEU A 287 4.24 0.43 -18.52
C LEU A 287 5.53 -0.35 -18.75
N LEU A 288 6.09 -0.24 -19.95
CA LEU A 288 7.29 -0.97 -20.37
C LEU A 288 8.46 0.01 -20.54
N LEU A 289 9.35 0.03 -19.56
CA LEU A 289 10.52 0.92 -19.47
C LEU A 289 11.85 0.13 -19.43
N ASN A 290 11.80 -1.19 -19.55
CA ASN A 290 12.99 -2.05 -19.46
C ASN A 290 14.05 -1.73 -20.52
N GLU A 291 15.31 -2.06 -20.26
CA GLU A 291 16.43 -1.81 -21.18
C GLU A 291 16.56 -0.31 -21.52
N ASN A 292 16.76 0.51 -20.48
CA ASN A 292 17.01 1.95 -20.56
C ASN A 292 18.09 2.35 -19.52
N ASN A 293 18.27 3.64 -19.29
CA ASN A 293 19.20 4.22 -18.33
C ASN A 293 18.47 4.91 -17.14
N PHE A 294 17.22 4.56 -16.83
CA PHE A 294 16.46 5.15 -15.71
C PHE A 294 17.19 4.91 -14.38
N SER A 295 17.15 5.89 -13.47
CA SER A 295 17.80 5.88 -12.17
C SER A 295 16.86 6.33 -11.05
N GLY A 296 17.34 6.34 -9.81
CA GLY A 296 16.49 6.61 -8.64
C GLY A 296 15.60 5.42 -8.29
N SER A 297 14.64 5.61 -7.38
CA SER A 297 13.79 4.52 -6.92
C SER A 297 12.59 4.26 -7.83
N ILE A 298 12.05 3.03 -7.74
CA ILE A 298 10.69 2.75 -8.22
C ILE A 298 9.74 3.56 -7.32
N PRO A 299 9.00 4.54 -7.84
CA PRO A 299 8.22 5.40 -6.96
C PRO A 299 6.96 4.72 -6.42
N SER A 300 6.56 5.08 -5.19
CA SER A 300 5.41 4.48 -4.52
C SER A 300 4.06 4.75 -5.20
N PHE A 301 3.92 5.87 -5.91
CA PHE A 301 2.68 6.23 -6.62
C PHE A 301 2.33 5.24 -7.74
N ILE A 302 3.27 4.43 -8.22
CA ILE A 302 2.97 3.36 -9.20
C ILE A 302 1.92 2.41 -8.61
N GLY A 303 1.90 2.21 -7.29
CA GLY A 303 0.86 1.45 -6.60
C GLY A 303 -0.56 2.00 -6.74
N ASN A 304 -0.73 3.26 -7.17
CA ASN A 304 -2.04 3.86 -7.43
C ASN A 304 -2.60 3.53 -8.83
N LEU A 305 -1.77 3.00 -9.73
CA LEU A 305 -2.16 2.61 -11.09
C LEU A 305 -2.86 1.24 -11.09
N THR A 306 -3.99 1.13 -10.40
CA THR A 306 -4.65 -0.16 -10.10
C THR A 306 -5.15 -0.93 -11.34
N ASP A 307 -5.19 -0.29 -12.51
CA ASP A 307 -5.47 -0.93 -13.81
C ASP A 307 -4.24 -1.59 -14.46
N LEU A 308 -3.06 -1.46 -13.86
CA LEU A 308 -1.81 -1.98 -14.41
C LEU A 308 -1.78 -3.50 -14.41
N VAL A 309 -1.49 -4.06 -15.58
CA VAL A 309 -1.37 -5.49 -15.86
C VAL A 309 0.09 -5.89 -16.09
N SER A 310 0.92 -4.97 -16.58
CA SER A 310 2.35 -5.21 -16.80
C SER A 310 3.20 -4.00 -16.42
N LEU A 311 4.17 -4.24 -15.54
CA LEU A 311 5.20 -3.28 -15.13
C LEU A 311 6.57 -3.87 -15.42
N HIS A 312 7.25 -3.39 -16.45
CA HIS A 312 8.57 -3.87 -16.83
C HIS A 312 9.58 -2.73 -16.72
N VAL A 313 10.53 -2.85 -15.81
CA VAL A 313 11.57 -1.86 -15.51
C VAL A 313 12.97 -2.49 -15.42
N SER A 314 13.09 -3.75 -15.84
CA SER A 314 14.35 -4.50 -15.82
C SER A 314 15.45 -3.85 -16.66
N LYS A 315 16.72 -4.15 -16.37
CA LYS A 315 17.89 -3.60 -17.11
C LYS A 315 17.88 -2.07 -17.14
N ASN A 316 17.89 -1.47 -15.95
CA ASN A 316 18.03 -0.02 -15.72
C ASN A 316 19.05 0.21 -14.58
N ASN A 317 19.18 1.46 -14.14
CA ASN A 317 20.00 1.86 -12.99
C ASN A 317 19.12 2.20 -11.76
N LEU A 318 17.95 1.57 -11.63
CA LEU A 318 17.03 1.84 -10.52
C LEU A 318 17.59 1.32 -9.20
N ASN A 319 17.40 2.07 -8.12
CA ASN A 319 17.94 1.77 -6.80
C ASN A 319 16.89 1.92 -5.69
N GLY A 320 17.31 1.82 -4.43
CA GLY A 320 16.40 1.90 -3.28
C GLY A 320 15.47 0.68 -3.17
N SER A 321 14.51 0.75 -2.26
CA SER A 321 13.64 -0.38 -1.94
C SER A 321 12.43 -0.50 -2.86
N LEU A 322 11.92 -1.73 -2.97
CA LEU A 322 10.62 -2.00 -3.58
C LEU A 322 9.51 -1.38 -2.72
N PRO A 323 8.66 -0.48 -3.25
CA PRO A 323 7.58 0.11 -2.48
C PRO A 323 6.51 -0.92 -2.11
N ALA A 324 6.08 -0.94 -0.85
CA ALA A 324 4.98 -1.79 -0.40
C ALA A 324 3.66 -1.50 -1.13
N SER A 325 3.47 -0.28 -1.63
CA SER A 325 2.29 0.14 -2.41
C SER A 325 2.13 -0.64 -3.72
N LEU A 326 3.19 -1.26 -4.26
CA LEU A 326 3.05 -2.15 -5.42
C LEU A 326 2.11 -3.33 -5.14
N GLY A 327 1.95 -3.72 -3.88
CA GLY A 327 0.94 -4.71 -3.46
C GLY A 327 -0.50 -4.33 -3.80
N ASN A 328 -0.80 -3.04 -4.04
CA ASN A 328 -2.13 -2.58 -4.43
C ASN A 328 -2.51 -2.96 -5.88
N LEU A 329 -1.54 -3.38 -6.70
CA LEU A 329 -1.71 -3.72 -8.11
C LEU A 329 -2.31 -5.12 -8.28
N THR A 330 -3.56 -5.30 -7.84
CA THR A 330 -4.24 -6.61 -7.81
C THR A 330 -4.47 -7.24 -9.19
N LYS A 331 -4.48 -6.43 -10.25
CA LYS A 331 -4.59 -6.86 -11.67
C LYS A 331 -3.23 -7.18 -12.32
N LEU A 332 -2.12 -6.95 -11.62
CA LEU A 332 -0.79 -7.12 -12.19
C LEU A 332 -0.54 -8.59 -12.51
N ILE A 333 -0.21 -8.87 -13.77
CA ILE A 333 0.11 -10.21 -14.28
C ILE A 333 1.63 -10.41 -14.36
N SER A 334 2.37 -9.35 -14.67
CA SER A 334 3.81 -9.42 -14.90
C SER A 334 4.53 -8.23 -14.27
N PHE A 335 5.45 -8.53 -13.36
CA PHE A 335 6.39 -7.57 -12.79
C PHE A 335 7.83 -8.01 -13.06
N LEU A 336 8.54 -7.26 -13.90
CA LEU A 336 9.92 -7.53 -14.28
C LEU A 336 10.79 -6.34 -13.85
N ALA A 337 11.62 -6.51 -12.84
CA ALA A 337 12.54 -5.50 -12.31
C ALA A 337 13.97 -6.04 -12.12
N GLY A 338 14.29 -7.19 -12.71
CA GLY A 338 15.63 -7.76 -12.68
C GLY A 338 16.70 -6.89 -13.35
N GLU A 339 17.97 -7.13 -13.05
CA GLU A 339 19.11 -6.35 -13.57
C GLU A 339 19.01 -4.85 -13.24
N ASN A 340 18.92 -4.54 -11.94
CA ASN A 340 18.91 -3.18 -11.39
C ASN A 340 19.81 -3.13 -10.12
N GLN A 341 19.72 -2.04 -9.35
CA GLN A 341 20.42 -1.83 -8.08
C GLN A 341 19.42 -1.77 -6.90
N LEU A 342 18.26 -2.44 -7.02
CA LEU A 342 17.21 -2.43 -6.00
C LEU A 342 17.69 -3.13 -4.73
N SER A 343 17.37 -2.58 -3.57
CA SER A 343 17.85 -3.05 -2.27
C SER A 343 16.73 -3.21 -1.25
N GLY A 344 17.07 -3.70 -0.04
CA GLY A 344 16.07 -3.92 1.02
C GLY A 344 15.18 -5.15 0.77
N PRO A 345 14.18 -5.37 1.65
CA PRO A 345 13.36 -6.57 1.61
C PRO A 345 12.30 -6.54 0.50
N ILE A 346 11.90 -7.74 0.07
CA ILE A 346 10.72 -7.90 -0.78
C ILE A 346 9.47 -7.64 0.09
N PRO A 347 8.58 -6.68 -0.26
CA PRO A 347 7.44 -6.34 0.59
C PRO A 347 6.46 -7.51 0.75
N SER A 348 6.04 -7.78 1.99
CA SER A 348 5.02 -8.80 2.28
C SER A 348 3.66 -8.51 1.63
N SER A 349 3.38 -7.24 1.33
CA SER A 349 2.19 -6.78 0.60
C SER A 349 2.07 -7.35 -0.82
N PHE A 350 3.16 -7.90 -1.39
CA PHE A 350 3.12 -8.53 -2.71
C PHE A 350 2.14 -9.70 -2.76
N VAL A 351 1.79 -10.30 -1.61
CA VAL A 351 0.72 -11.29 -1.47
C VAL A 351 -0.62 -10.85 -2.04
N ASN A 352 -0.89 -9.55 -2.12
CA ASN A 352 -2.14 -8.98 -2.62
C ASN A 352 -2.25 -9.03 -4.15
N MET A 353 -1.14 -9.20 -4.88
CA MET A 353 -1.12 -9.30 -6.34
C MET A 353 -1.56 -10.70 -6.82
N LYS A 354 -2.81 -11.10 -6.54
CA LYS A 354 -3.32 -12.46 -6.80
C LYS A 354 -3.30 -12.88 -8.28
N SER A 355 -3.27 -11.92 -9.20
CA SER A 355 -3.19 -12.15 -10.65
C SER A 355 -1.75 -12.37 -11.15
N LEU A 356 -0.73 -12.21 -10.30
CA LEU A 356 0.66 -12.22 -10.69
C LEU A 356 1.09 -13.60 -11.18
N ILE A 357 1.51 -13.68 -12.44
CA ILE A 357 2.03 -14.89 -13.09
C ILE A 357 3.55 -14.85 -13.15
N ASN A 358 4.12 -13.68 -13.43
CA ASN A 358 5.56 -13.48 -13.61
C ASN A 358 6.10 -12.47 -12.60
N LEU A 359 6.99 -12.93 -11.74
CA LEU A 359 7.81 -12.09 -10.87
C LEU A 359 9.28 -12.34 -11.18
N ASP A 360 9.96 -11.30 -11.66
CA ASP A 360 11.39 -11.33 -11.92
C ASP A 360 12.09 -10.15 -11.24
N LEU A 361 12.90 -10.46 -10.23
CA LEU A 361 13.71 -9.52 -9.44
C LEU A 361 15.19 -9.94 -9.44
N HIS A 362 15.62 -10.79 -10.37
CA HIS A 362 16.99 -11.31 -10.39
C HIS A 362 18.05 -10.22 -10.59
N ASN A 363 19.32 -10.49 -10.26
CA ASN A 363 20.43 -9.53 -10.44
C ASN A 363 20.12 -8.16 -9.79
N ASN A 364 19.89 -8.16 -8.48
CA ASN A 364 19.67 -6.95 -7.67
C ASN A 364 20.44 -7.07 -6.33
N GLN A 365 20.20 -6.16 -5.39
CA GLN A 365 20.79 -6.12 -4.05
C GLN A 365 19.71 -6.37 -2.96
N LEU A 366 18.65 -7.13 -3.28
CA LEU A 366 17.55 -7.37 -2.35
C LEU A 366 18.02 -8.21 -1.16
N THR A 367 17.62 -7.82 0.05
CA THR A 367 18.01 -8.43 1.32
C THR A 367 16.81 -9.01 2.06
N GLY A 368 17.04 -9.62 3.23
CA GLY A 368 15.99 -10.17 4.08
C GLY A 368 15.42 -11.49 3.57
N GLU A 369 14.43 -11.99 4.30
CA GLU A 369 13.79 -13.27 4.00
C GLU A 369 12.77 -13.14 2.87
N ILE A 370 12.52 -14.24 2.16
CA ILE A 370 11.39 -14.33 1.23
C ILE A 370 10.10 -14.34 2.09
N PRO A 371 9.18 -13.36 1.93
CA PRO A 371 7.95 -13.28 2.72
C PRO A 371 7.18 -14.60 2.81
N GLU A 372 6.78 -14.99 4.03
CA GLU A 372 6.01 -16.21 4.29
C GLU A 372 4.73 -16.30 3.44
N SER A 373 4.15 -15.14 3.15
CA SER A 373 2.94 -14.98 2.36
C SER A 373 3.11 -15.23 0.85
N PHE A 374 4.34 -15.42 0.34
CA PHE A 374 4.59 -15.68 -1.09
C PHE A 374 3.92 -16.96 -1.60
N GLY A 375 3.78 -17.98 -0.75
CA GLY A 375 3.01 -19.17 -1.06
C GLY A 375 1.52 -18.93 -1.26
N ASN A 376 0.99 -17.74 -0.95
CA ASN A 376 -0.42 -17.39 -1.17
C ASN A 376 -0.69 -16.73 -2.54
N LEU A 377 0.32 -16.62 -3.42
CA LEU A 377 0.16 -16.17 -4.80
C LEU A 377 -0.26 -17.35 -5.69
N ILE A 378 -1.57 -17.50 -5.93
CA ILE A 378 -2.12 -18.69 -6.60
C ILE A 378 -1.82 -18.77 -8.10
N SER A 379 -1.56 -17.64 -8.76
CA SER A 379 -1.37 -17.57 -10.21
C SER A 379 0.11 -17.64 -10.65
N LEU A 380 1.04 -17.62 -9.70
CA LEU A 380 2.46 -17.45 -9.95
C LEU A 380 3.06 -18.70 -10.61
N LYS A 381 3.72 -18.51 -11.76
CA LYS A 381 4.33 -19.59 -12.56
C LYS A 381 5.81 -19.35 -12.86
N ARG A 382 6.29 -18.13 -12.62
CA ARG A 382 7.62 -17.65 -12.97
C ARG A 382 8.16 -16.83 -11.81
N ILE A 383 9.19 -17.34 -11.13
CA ILE A 383 9.78 -16.73 -9.93
C ILE A 383 11.29 -16.68 -10.08
N TYR A 384 11.84 -15.51 -10.36
CA TYR A 384 13.26 -15.31 -10.59
C TYR A 384 13.82 -14.33 -9.56
N LEU A 385 14.55 -14.85 -8.58
CA LEU A 385 15.17 -14.08 -7.49
C LEU A 385 16.69 -14.34 -7.41
N GLN A 386 17.27 -15.03 -8.39
CA GLN A 386 18.70 -15.37 -8.39
C GLN A 386 19.59 -14.12 -8.39
N ASN A 387 20.82 -14.27 -7.88
CA ASN A 387 21.80 -13.19 -7.77
C ASN A 387 21.26 -11.98 -6.99
N ASN A 388 20.92 -12.21 -5.71
CA ASN A 388 20.53 -11.20 -4.73
C ASN A 388 21.27 -11.48 -3.40
N GLN A 389 20.84 -10.83 -2.32
CA GLN A 389 21.36 -11.01 -0.96
C GLN A 389 20.26 -11.54 -0.02
N LEU A 390 19.33 -12.32 -0.56
CA LEU A 390 18.23 -12.91 0.21
C LEU A 390 18.79 -13.92 1.22
N GLU A 391 18.14 -14.01 2.37
CA GLU A 391 18.57 -14.87 3.46
C GLU A 391 17.44 -15.71 4.06
N GLY A 392 17.80 -16.58 5.00
CA GLY A 392 16.86 -17.42 5.74
C GLY A 392 16.40 -18.63 4.94
N CYS A 393 15.17 -19.05 5.17
CA CYS A 393 14.63 -20.28 4.59
C CYS A 393 13.46 -20.03 3.66
N PHE A 394 13.25 -20.96 2.73
CA PHE A 394 12.04 -20.96 1.92
C PHE A 394 10.82 -21.22 2.82
N PRO A 395 9.79 -20.36 2.77
CA PRO A 395 8.55 -20.59 3.50
C PRO A 395 7.87 -21.91 3.10
N GLU A 396 7.28 -22.63 4.07
CA GLU A 396 6.54 -23.87 3.78
C GLU A 396 5.41 -23.67 2.77
N SER A 397 4.78 -22.50 2.78
CA SER A 397 3.73 -22.11 1.84
C SER A 397 4.20 -22.18 0.36
N MET A 398 5.51 -22.13 0.11
CA MET A 398 6.10 -22.25 -1.23
C MET A 398 6.21 -23.70 -1.75
N GLN A 399 5.91 -24.74 -0.94
CA GLN A 399 5.96 -26.14 -1.37
C GLN A 399 5.16 -26.42 -2.65
N LYS A 400 4.06 -25.70 -2.87
CA LYS A 400 3.25 -25.82 -4.09
C LYS A 400 4.02 -25.46 -5.38
N TYR A 401 5.09 -24.67 -5.29
CA TYR A 401 5.93 -24.31 -6.43
C TYR A 401 6.98 -25.37 -6.76
N CYS A 402 7.13 -26.42 -5.94
CA CYS A 402 8.04 -27.54 -6.20
C CYS A 402 7.71 -28.34 -7.47
N THR A 403 6.51 -28.18 -8.03
CA THR A 403 6.13 -28.78 -9.32
C THR A 403 6.67 -28.00 -10.52
N LEU A 404 7.13 -26.76 -10.33
CA LEU A 404 7.76 -25.97 -11.38
C LEU A 404 9.18 -26.48 -11.64
N ALA A 405 9.69 -26.27 -12.86
CA ALA A 405 11.05 -26.63 -13.22
C ALA A 405 12.02 -25.49 -12.89
N GLU A 406 13.24 -25.83 -12.46
CA GLU A 406 14.34 -24.87 -12.42
C GLU A 406 14.66 -24.41 -13.85
N SER A 407 14.73 -23.09 -14.06
CA SER A 407 15.00 -22.53 -15.38
C SER A 407 15.81 -21.24 -15.28
N SER A 408 16.74 -21.01 -16.20
CA SER A 408 17.44 -19.73 -16.36
C SER A 408 16.75 -18.79 -17.35
N ASN A 409 15.76 -19.27 -18.11
CA ASN A 409 15.04 -18.46 -19.09
C ASN A 409 13.81 -17.83 -18.42
N VAL A 410 13.89 -16.52 -18.14
CA VAL A 410 12.83 -15.72 -17.51
C VAL A 410 11.50 -15.72 -18.26
N SER A 411 11.49 -16.12 -19.54
CA SER A 411 10.28 -16.24 -20.36
C SER A 411 9.59 -17.61 -20.24
N SER A 412 10.28 -18.63 -19.75
CA SER A 412 9.75 -19.99 -19.55
C SER A 412 9.08 -20.12 -18.19
N ALA A 413 8.15 -21.05 -18.00
CA ALA A 413 7.60 -21.33 -16.67
C ALA A 413 8.69 -21.99 -15.81
N GLY A 414 8.82 -21.58 -14.55
CA GLY A 414 9.86 -22.10 -13.68
C GLY A 414 10.23 -21.21 -12.51
N TYR A 415 11.29 -21.60 -11.82
CA TYR A 415 11.91 -20.80 -10.78
C TYR A 415 13.43 -20.73 -10.93
N ASN A 416 14.03 -19.71 -10.31
CA ASN A 416 15.45 -19.68 -10.01
C ASN A 416 15.72 -18.77 -8.81
N PHE A 417 16.35 -19.32 -7.78
CA PHE A 417 16.70 -18.62 -6.54
C PHE A 417 18.21 -18.67 -6.26
N ARG A 418 19.01 -19.22 -7.19
CA ARG A 418 20.44 -19.48 -7.01
C ARG A 418 21.25 -18.21 -6.71
N ASN A 419 22.45 -18.38 -6.17
CA ASN A 419 23.38 -17.29 -5.89
C ASN A 419 22.77 -16.25 -4.92
N ASN A 420 22.12 -16.77 -3.88
CA ASN A 420 21.76 -16.04 -2.67
C ASN A 420 22.45 -16.78 -1.51
N ASP A 421 23.71 -16.44 -1.20
CA ASP A 421 24.57 -17.27 -0.35
C ASP A 421 24.03 -17.49 1.08
N SER A 422 23.26 -16.52 1.59
CA SER A 422 22.62 -16.57 2.91
C SER A 422 21.25 -17.26 2.91
N LEU A 423 20.70 -17.57 1.74
CA LEU A 423 19.45 -18.33 1.60
C LEU A 423 19.80 -19.82 1.67
N ILE A 424 18.94 -20.63 2.30
CA ILE A 424 19.18 -22.06 2.46
C ILE A 424 19.63 -22.73 1.14
N PHE A 425 20.74 -23.47 1.22
CA PHE A 425 21.42 -24.13 0.10
C PHE A 425 21.86 -23.18 -1.04
N GLY A 426 22.16 -21.92 -0.75
CA GLY A 426 22.48 -20.91 -1.77
C GLY A 426 21.31 -20.63 -2.72
N GLY A 427 20.08 -20.95 -2.28
CA GLY A 427 18.87 -20.90 -3.09
C GLY A 427 18.60 -22.14 -3.94
N ASP A 428 19.18 -23.31 -3.62
CA ASP A 428 18.80 -24.58 -4.26
C ASP A 428 17.40 -25.03 -3.82
N PHE A 429 16.40 -24.45 -4.47
CA PHE A 429 14.99 -24.73 -4.16
C PHE A 429 14.60 -26.18 -4.50
N LYS A 430 15.26 -26.82 -5.48
CA LYS A 430 15.02 -28.23 -5.80
C LYS A 430 15.42 -29.13 -4.64
N ARG A 431 16.57 -28.84 -4.03
CA ARG A 431 17.08 -29.53 -2.83
C ARG A 431 16.15 -29.32 -1.64
N TRP A 432 15.64 -28.10 -1.43
CA TRP A 432 14.63 -27.86 -0.39
C TRP A 432 13.31 -28.61 -0.65
N CYS A 433 12.88 -28.69 -1.91
CA CYS A 433 11.67 -29.42 -2.31
C CYS A 433 11.74 -30.94 -2.08
N SER A 434 12.94 -31.53 -1.95
CA SER A 434 13.09 -32.95 -1.59
C SER A 434 12.87 -33.22 -0.09
N GLY A 435 12.70 -32.16 0.71
CA GLY A 435 12.58 -32.24 2.17
C GLY A 435 13.89 -32.00 2.93
N GLU A 436 15.00 -31.80 2.21
CA GLU A 436 16.29 -31.54 2.85
C GLU A 436 16.33 -30.17 3.53
N GLY A 437 16.98 -30.09 4.70
CA GLY A 437 17.17 -28.84 5.44
C GLY A 437 15.92 -28.29 6.13
N ARG A 438 14.80 -29.02 6.08
CA ARG A 438 13.63 -28.72 6.92
C ARG A 438 13.95 -28.99 8.39
N VAL A 439 13.55 -28.07 9.25
CA VAL A 439 13.63 -28.23 10.71
C VAL A 439 12.34 -28.90 11.14
N ASN A 440 12.48 -29.89 12.01
CA ASN A 440 11.35 -30.54 12.65
C ASN A 440 11.58 -30.47 14.16
N ALA A 441 11.07 -29.40 14.77
CA ALA A 441 11.13 -29.18 16.18
C ALA A 441 10.30 -30.27 16.89
N GLN A 442 10.98 -31.08 17.68
CA GLN A 442 10.35 -32.12 18.49
C GLN A 442 10.66 -31.84 19.96
N ILE A 443 9.63 -31.90 20.79
CA ILE A 443 9.68 -31.59 22.22
C ILE A 443 9.22 -32.82 23.02
N THR A 444 9.98 -33.17 24.05
CA THR A 444 9.64 -34.24 25.00
C THR A 444 9.89 -33.78 26.43
N SER A 445 9.28 -34.46 27.41
CA SER A 445 9.52 -34.19 28.82
C SER A 445 9.47 -35.48 29.65
N ASN A 446 9.93 -35.42 30.90
CA ASN A 446 9.73 -36.47 31.89
C ASN A 446 8.37 -36.39 32.61
N ALA A 447 7.43 -35.58 32.11
CA ALA A 447 6.08 -35.50 32.66
C ALA A 447 5.25 -36.76 32.28
N PRO A 448 4.29 -37.19 33.12
CA PRO A 448 3.86 -36.55 34.36
C PRO A 448 4.91 -36.64 35.48
N ILE A 449 5.00 -35.63 36.35
CA ILE A 449 6.05 -35.51 37.39
C ILE A 449 5.48 -35.13 38.78
N CYS A 450 6.13 -35.52 39.87
CA CYS A 450 5.74 -35.13 41.23
C CYS A 450 6.13 -33.68 41.55
N GLU A 451 5.34 -33.01 42.39
CA GLU A 451 5.70 -31.71 42.97
C GLU A 451 7.01 -31.82 43.76
N GLY A 452 7.90 -30.83 43.61
CA GLY A 452 9.25 -30.83 44.17
C GLY A 452 10.29 -31.62 43.36
N SER A 453 9.89 -32.40 42.36
CA SER A 453 10.84 -33.07 41.47
C SER A 453 11.35 -32.14 40.36
N ALA A 454 12.46 -32.49 39.70
CA ALA A 454 13.01 -31.72 38.58
C ALA A 454 12.36 -32.06 37.23
N LEU A 455 11.72 -31.09 36.58
CA LEU A 455 11.18 -31.21 35.23
C LEU A 455 12.32 -31.10 34.23
N HIS A 456 12.48 -32.13 33.40
CA HIS A 456 13.42 -32.16 32.28
C HIS A 456 12.64 -31.97 30.99
N LEU A 457 12.96 -30.90 30.27
CA LEU A 457 12.49 -30.66 28.91
C LEU A 457 13.62 -31.00 27.94
N ASN A 458 13.30 -31.65 26.83
CA ASN A 458 14.27 -32.05 25.82
C ASN A 458 13.73 -31.71 24.44
N ALA A 459 14.50 -30.94 23.68
CA ALA A 459 14.18 -30.57 22.31
C ALA A 459 15.17 -31.20 21.32
N THR A 460 14.69 -31.45 20.11
CA THR A 460 15.53 -31.84 18.98
C THR A 460 15.05 -31.13 17.72
N GLY A 461 15.88 -31.11 16.68
CA GLY A 461 15.50 -30.57 15.37
C GLY A 461 16.40 -29.45 14.84
N GLY A 462 17.26 -28.86 15.67
CA GLY A 462 18.20 -27.82 15.23
C GLY A 462 19.39 -27.62 16.19
N ILE A 463 20.02 -26.45 16.13
CA ILE A 463 21.28 -26.14 16.82
C ILE A 463 21.11 -25.05 17.89
N THR A 464 20.14 -24.15 17.75
CA THR A 464 19.76 -23.17 18.79
C THR A 464 18.31 -23.32 19.16
N TYR A 465 17.98 -22.98 20.40
CA TYR A 465 16.70 -23.25 21.03
C TYR A 465 16.23 -21.99 21.74
N GLU A 466 14.97 -21.61 21.59
CA GLU A 466 14.34 -20.50 22.30
C GLU A 466 13.06 -21.03 22.95
N TRP A 467 13.10 -21.24 24.27
CA TRP A 467 12.00 -21.79 25.05
C TRP A 467 11.11 -20.70 25.66
N LEU A 468 9.82 -20.96 25.70
CA LEU A 468 8.79 -20.16 26.38
C LEU A 468 7.89 -21.07 27.21
N GLY A 469 7.46 -20.65 28.40
CA GLY A 469 6.56 -21.43 29.26
C GLY A 469 5.83 -20.62 30.33
N PRO A 470 5.07 -21.29 31.22
CA PRO A 470 4.37 -20.66 32.34
C PRO A 470 5.28 -19.82 33.24
N LEU A 471 4.70 -18.87 33.98
CA LEU A 471 5.44 -17.94 34.86
C LEU A 471 6.58 -17.18 34.13
N SER A 472 6.39 -16.88 32.85
CA SER A 472 7.39 -16.22 32.00
C SER A 472 8.71 -16.99 31.91
N PHE A 473 8.66 -18.32 31.99
CA PHE A 473 9.83 -19.15 31.80
C PHE A 473 10.43 -18.95 30.41
N THR A 474 11.75 -18.71 30.36
CA THR A 474 12.54 -18.63 29.12
C THR A 474 13.85 -19.38 29.28
N ALA A 475 14.31 -20.06 28.23
CA ALA A 475 15.62 -20.70 28.19
C ALA A 475 16.18 -20.74 26.76
N ASP A 476 17.50 -20.65 26.61
CA ASP A 476 18.22 -20.68 25.32
C ASP A 476 19.05 -21.96 25.12
N ILE A 477 18.97 -22.89 26.09
CA ILE A 477 19.67 -24.18 26.07
C ILE A 477 18.79 -25.27 25.49
N ASN A 478 19.41 -26.30 24.92
CA ASN A 478 18.70 -27.42 24.30
C ASN A 478 17.74 -28.12 25.28
N ASN A 479 18.27 -28.53 26.44
CA ASN A 479 17.55 -29.37 27.40
C ASN A 479 17.47 -28.68 28.77
N PRO A 480 16.56 -27.71 28.95
CA PRO A 480 16.44 -27.03 30.22
C PRO A 480 15.85 -27.95 31.29
N THR A 481 16.35 -27.76 32.51
CA THR A 481 15.87 -28.45 33.71
C THR A 481 15.32 -27.41 34.68
N ILE A 482 14.08 -27.59 35.13
CA ILE A 482 13.44 -26.78 36.16
C ILE A 482 13.42 -27.60 37.45
N ASN A 483 14.17 -27.19 38.45
CA ASN A 483 14.23 -27.88 39.75
C ASN A 483 13.05 -27.47 40.64
N GLU A 484 12.59 -28.37 41.51
CA GLU A 484 11.56 -28.09 42.52
C GLU A 484 10.25 -27.57 41.91
N VAL A 485 9.69 -28.32 40.96
CA VAL A 485 8.52 -27.87 40.18
C VAL A 485 7.27 -27.82 41.08
N SER A 486 6.56 -26.67 41.06
CA SER A 486 5.29 -26.48 41.76
C SER A 486 4.09 -26.58 40.82
N SER A 487 2.89 -26.72 41.39
CA SER A 487 1.65 -26.77 40.61
C SER A 487 1.39 -25.55 39.71
N LEU A 488 1.97 -24.38 40.01
CA LEU A 488 1.88 -23.16 39.20
C LEU A 488 2.74 -23.19 37.92
N MET A 489 3.69 -24.12 37.83
CA MET A 489 4.59 -24.30 36.68
C MET A 489 4.02 -25.29 35.65
N PHE A 490 2.87 -25.92 35.92
CA PHE A 490 2.19 -26.78 34.97
C PHE A 490 1.48 -25.94 33.88
N GLY A 491 1.57 -26.37 32.63
CA GLY A 491 1.04 -25.61 31.50
C GLY A 491 1.72 -25.96 30.17
N THR A 492 1.57 -25.10 29.17
CA THR A 492 2.14 -25.30 27.84
C THR A 492 3.52 -24.66 27.76
N TYR A 493 4.52 -25.46 27.36
CA TYR A 493 5.85 -25.02 27.00
C TYR A 493 6.00 -25.07 25.48
N ALA A 494 6.65 -24.06 24.90
CA ALA A 494 6.96 -23.97 23.49
C ALA A 494 8.47 -23.84 23.28
N VAL A 495 8.99 -24.40 22.20
CA VAL A 495 10.39 -24.23 21.79
C VAL A 495 10.44 -23.87 20.32
N VAL A 496 11.15 -22.78 20.00
CA VAL A 496 11.55 -22.45 18.62
C VAL A 496 12.94 -23.00 18.42
N VAL A 497 13.10 -23.83 17.39
CA VAL A 497 14.37 -24.50 17.08
C VAL A 497 14.90 -23.92 15.78
N ILE A 498 16.17 -23.52 15.76
CA ILE A 498 16.81 -22.96 14.57
C ILE A 498 17.95 -23.87 14.13
N ASN A 499 18.00 -24.23 12.84
CA ASN A 499 19.12 -25.00 12.30
C ASN A 499 20.28 -24.12 11.81
N GLU A 500 21.35 -24.76 11.37
CA GLU A 500 22.55 -24.14 10.78
C GLU A 500 22.27 -23.23 9.57
N ASN A 501 21.11 -23.38 8.93
CA ASN A 501 20.66 -22.59 7.79
C ASN A 501 19.69 -21.46 8.20
N LYS A 502 19.58 -21.13 9.49
CA LYS A 502 18.62 -20.17 10.07
C LYS A 502 17.13 -20.53 9.88
N CYS A 503 16.80 -21.76 9.46
CA CYS A 503 15.40 -22.19 9.40
C CYS A 503 14.86 -22.34 10.81
N ARG A 504 13.65 -21.82 11.05
CA ARG A 504 12.94 -21.94 12.33
C ARG A 504 11.80 -22.94 12.22
N ASP A 505 11.59 -23.71 13.27
CA ASP A 505 10.36 -24.47 13.49
C ASP A 505 9.96 -24.39 14.96
N THR A 506 8.67 -24.49 15.27
CA THR A 506 8.13 -24.34 16.63
C THR A 506 7.34 -25.57 17.05
N SER A 507 7.62 -26.07 18.25
CA SER A 507 6.92 -27.22 18.85
C SER A 507 6.41 -26.90 20.25
N THR A 508 5.34 -27.54 20.69
CA THR A 508 4.73 -27.31 22.01
C THR A 508 4.43 -28.61 22.76
N ILE A 509 4.51 -28.58 24.11
CA ILE A 509 4.15 -29.70 25.01
C ILE A 509 3.41 -29.19 26.24
N VAL A 510 2.53 -30.01 26.82
CA VAL A 510 1.80 -29.71 28.06
C VAL A 510 2.32 -30.56 29.22
N ILE A 511 2.65 -29.93 30.36
CA ILE A 511 3.20 -30.57 31.56
C ILE A 511 2.13 -30.78 32.64
N SER A 512 2.14 -31.95 33.31
CA SER A 512 1.15 -32.38 34.34
C SER A 512 1.78 -33.28 35.43
N SER A 513 1.02 -33.68 36.48
CA SER A 513 1.52 -34.44 37.65
C SER A 513 1.18 -35.95 37.68
N ILE A 514 1.96 -36.77 38.41
CA ILE A 514 1.73 -38.23 38.59
C ILE A 514 0.60 -38.49 39.59
N GLY A 515 -0.27 -39.47 39.32
CA GLY A 515 -1.18 -40.01 40.34
C GLY A 515 -1.70 -41.42 40.08
N ALA A 516 -1.47 -42.33 41.06
CA ALA A 516 -2.44 -43.30 41.61
C ALA A 516 -1.86 -44.07 42.83
N VAL A 517 -1.56 -43.40 43.94
CA VAL A 517 -1.42 -44.07 45.26
C VAL A 517 -2.59 -43.66 46.16
N SER A 518 -3.14 -44.61 46.92
CA SER A 518 -4.35 -44.37 47.70
C SER A 518 -4.25 -44.92 49.12
N ALA A 519 -4.91 -44.24 50.05
CA ALA A 519 -5.14 -44.70 51.41
C ALA A 519 -6.58 -44.34 51.79
N THR A 520 -7.32 -45.29 52.36
CA THR A 520 -8.73 -45.13 52.74
C THR A 520 -8.98 -45.78 54.09
N GLY A 521 -10.04 -45.35 54.77
CA GLY A 521 -10.49 -45.92 56.05
C GLY A 521 -12.00 -45.97 56.11
N ASN A 522 -12.56 -46.80 56.99
CA ASN A 522 -14.01 -46.98 57.12
C ASN A 522 -14.70 -45.93 58.01
N GLY A 523 -14.07 -44.79 58.27
CA GLY A 523 -14.67 -43.68 59.00
C GLY A 523 -15.81 -43.02 58.22
N PRO A 524 -16.83 -42.47 58.89
CA PRO A 524 -16.96 -42.32 60.34
C PRO A 524 -17.53 -43.56 61.06
N VAL A 525 -17.03 -43.85 62.27
CA VAL A 525 -17.39 -45.03 63.08
C VAL A 525 -18.10 -44.64 64.38
N CYS A 526 -18.98 -45.51 64.88
CA CYS A 526 -19.58 -45.37 66.22
C CYS A 526 -18.71 -46.07 67.27
N GLU A 527 -18.78 -45.63 68.52
CA GLU A 527 -18.12 -46.30 69.64
C GLU A 527 -18.49 -47.80 69.67
N GLY A 528 -17.48 -48.67 69.72
CA GLY A 528 -17.64 -50.12 69.67
C GLY A 528 -17.57 -50.78 68.29
N VAL A 529 -17.51 -50.01 67.18
CA VAL A 529 -17.32 -50.54 65.82
C VAL A 529 -15.81 -50.69 65.50
N ASN A 530 -15.40 -51.66 64.69
CA ASN A 530 -13.98 -51.82 64.31
C ASN A 530 -13.54 -50.72 63.31
N ILE A 531 -12.29 -50.24 63.42
CA ILE A 531 -11.66 -49.36 62.43
C ILE A 531 -10.89 -50.22 61.41
N GLU A 532 -11.14 -49.99 60.13
CA GLU A 532 -10.49 -50.67 59.01
C GLU A 532 -9.74 -49.63 58.16
N LEU A 533 -8.42 -49.81 57.99
CA LEU A 533 -7.58 -48.97 57.15
C LEU A 533 -7.10 -49.77 55.94
N LYS A 534 -6.97 -49.12 54.78
CA LYS A 534 -6.48 -49.72 53.53
C LYS A 534 -5.52 -48.80 52.81
N ALA A 535 -4.42 -49.33 52.31
CA ALA A 535 -3.48 -48.59 51.44
C ALA A 535 -3.17 -49.39 50.18
N ASP A 536 -2.91 -48.70 49.07
CA ASP A 536 -2.61 -49.32 47.78
C ASP A 536 -1.61 -48.50 46.95
N GLY A 537 -0.91 -49.18 46.05
CA GLY A 537 0.06 -48.58 45.13
C GLY A 537 1.51 -48.52 45.62
N GLY A 538 1.88 -49.26 46.67
CA GLY A 538 3.27 -49.37 47.17
C GLY A 538 3.76 -50.81 47.35
N LEU A 539 5.07 -50.95 47.57
CA LEU A 539 5.75 -52.23 47.84
C LEU A 539 5.78 -52.58 49.34
N SER A 540 5.85 -51.57 50.21
CA SER A 540 5.71 -51.74 51.65
C SER A 540 5.05 -50.52 52.30
N TYR A 541 4.51 -50.72 53.50
CA TYR A 541 3.63 -49.76 54.17
C TYR A 541 4.06 -49.59 55.63
N LYS A 542 3.97 -48.36 56.13
CA LYS A 542 4.15 -48.07 57.55
C LYS A 542 3.08 -47.11 58.02
N TRP A 543 2.12 -47.65 58.78
CA TRP A 543 1.05 -46.91 59.41
C TRP A 543 1.46 -46.39 60.78
N SER A 544 1.05 -45.17 61.10
CA SER A 544 1.09 -44.55 62.43
C SER A 544 -0.21 -43.81 62.69
N GLY A 545 -0.70 -43.80 63.93
CA GLY A 545 -1.96 -43.12 64.25
C GLY A 545 -2.15 -42.80 65.75
N PRO A 546 -3.35 -42.36 66.13
CA PRO A 546 -3.71 -42.03 67.51
C PRO A 546 -3.49 -43.20 68.48
N ASP A 547 -3.37 -42.89 69.77
CA ASP A 547 -3.14 -43.87 70.85
C ASP A 547 -1.87 -44.74 70.67
N ASN A 548 -0.79 -44.14 70.15
CA ASN A 548 0.48 -44.80 69.83
C ASN A 548 0.34 -45.97 68.84
N TYR A 549 -0.69 -45.95 67.99
CA TYR A 549 -0.93 -47.00 67.02
C TYR A 549 0.18 -47.06 65.95
N SER A 550 0.66 -48.26 65.64
CA SER A 550 1.54 -48.51 64.49
C SER A 550 1.31 -49.89 63.86
N SER A 551 1.51 -49.97 62.54
CA SER A 551 1.39 -51.23 61.79
C SER A 551 2.23 -51.20 60.51
N VAL A 552 2.70 -52.36 60.07
CA VAL A 552 3.40 -52.54 58.78
C VAL A 552 2.54 -53.29 57.75
N LEU A 553 1.31 -53.63 58.10
CA LEU A 553 0.38 -54.29 57.20
C LEU A 553 -0.19 -53.30 56.20
N GLN A 554 -0.42 -53.75 54.97
CA GLN A 554 -1.09 -52.94 53.95
C GLN A 554 -2.49 -52.48 54.41
N ASN A 555 -3.28 -53.40 54.98
CA ASN A 555 -4.67 -53.17 55.39
C ASN A 555 -4.93 -53.62 56.84
N PRO A 556 -4.58 -52.81 57.86
CA PRO A 556 -4.79 -53.21 59.24
C PRO A 556 -6.22 -52.95 59.76
N VAL A 557 -6.64 -53.74 60.75
CA VAL A 557 -7.95 -53.63 61.44
C VAL A 557 -7.74 -53.46 62.94
N ILE A 558 -8.38 -52.45 63.54
CA ILE A 558 -8.34 -52.12 64.97
C ILE A 558 -9.70 -52.44 65.59
N ALA A 559 -9.75 -53.41 66.48
CA ALA A 559 -11.02 -53.90 67.06
C ALA A 559 -11.48 -53.06 68.26
N ASN A 560 -12.81 -52.99 68.47
CA ASN A 560 -13.46 -52.33 69.62
C ASN A 560 -13.04 -50.85 69.79
N SER A 561 -13.35 -50.02 68.79
CA SER A 561 -12.86 -48.65 68.77
C SER A 561 -13.50 -47.75 69.83
N THR A 562 -12.69 -46.87 70.43
CA THR A 562 -13.11 -45.88 71.44
C THR A 562 -12.85 -44.46 70.92
N ILE A 563 -13.50 -43.45 71.49
CA ILE A 563 -13.38 -42.05 71.05
C ILE A 563 -11.91 -41.56 71.07
N ALA A 564 -11.06 -42.11 71.94
CA ALA A 564 -9.63 -41.80 72.01
C ALA A 564 -8.83 -42.29 70.78
N MET A 565 -9.38 -43.21 70.00
CA MET A 565 -8.81 -43.69 68.74
C MET A 565 -9.20 -42.81 67.53
N SER A 566 -9.96 -41.72 67.75
CA SER A 566 -10.27 -40.73 66.72
C SER A 566 -9.02 -39.95 66.34
N GLY A 567 -8.83 -39.69 65.04
CA GLY A 567 -7.75 -38.85 64.55
C GLY A 567 -7.16 -39.34 63.23
N ILE A 568 -6.00 -38.78 62.88
CA ILE A 568 -5.35 -39.01 61.60
C ILE A 568 -4.43 -40.22 61.69
N TYR A 569 -4.68 -41.21 60.84
CA TYR A 569 -3.78 -42.32 60.57
C TYR A 569 -2.96 -42.01 59.32
N THR A 570 -1.65 -41.93 59.47
CA THR A 570 -0.72 -41.68 58.36
C THR A 570 -0.12 -42.99 57.90
N VAL A 571 -0.07 -43.21 56.58
CA VAL A 571 0.70 -44.29 55.96
C VAL A 571 1.84 -43.72 55.13
N GLU A 572 3.05 -44.22 55.38
CA GLU A 572 4.17 -44.11 54.45
C GLU A 572 4.09 -45.28 53.45
N ILE A 573 3.74 -44.96 52.20
CA ILE A 573 3.67 -45.91 51.08
C ILE A 573 5.02 -45.87 50.37
N ILE A 574 5.80 -46.92 50.50
CA ILE A 574 7.15 -47.02 49.94
C ILE A 574 7.06 -47.69 48.56
N THR A 575 7.40 -46.96 47.50
CA THR A 575 7.52 -47.47 46.12
C THR A 575 8.99 -47.71 45.75
N ASN A 576 9.28 -48.17 44.52
CA ASN A 576 10.66 -48.28 44.04
C ASN A 576 11.39 -46.93 44.00
N ASP A 577 10.66 -45.84 43.79
CA ASP A 577 11.23 -44.55 43.38
C ASP A 577 10.97 -43.41 44.39
N CYS A 578 10.04 -43.58 45.35
CA CYS A 578 9.74 -42.58 46.38
C CYS A 578 8.95 -43.13 47.59
N VAL A 579 8.93 -42.37 48.70
CA VAL A 579 8.05 -42.58 49.86
C VAL A 579 6.94 -41.55 49.82
N ILE A 580 5.71 -41.98 49.61
CA ILE A 580 4.54 -41.09 49.54
C ILE A 580 3.76 -41.22 50.85
N LYS A 581 3.54 -40.09 51.54
CA LYS A 581 2.69 -40.03 52.73
C LYS A 581 1.24 -39.81 52.33
N LYS A 582 0.34 -40.66 52.83
CA LYS A 582 -1.10 -40.45 52.74
C LYS A 582 -1.70 -40.46 54.13
N GLU A 583 -2.71 -39.64 54.33
CA GLU A 583 -3.41 -39.50 55.59
C GLU A 583 -4.84 -40.00 55.43
N VAL A 584 -5.31 -40.76 56.41
CA VAL A 584 -6.67 -41.27 56.53
C VAL A 584 -7.21 -40.81 57.87
N GLU A 585 -8.19 -39.91 57.84
CA GLU A 585 -8.81 -39.41 59.05
C GLU A 585 -9.97 -40.33 59.47
N ILE A 586 -9.90 -40.88 60.68
CA ILE A 586 -11.01 -41.62 61.29
C ILE A 586 -11.72 -40.69 62.27
N LYS A 587 -12.97 -40.36 61.93
CA LYS A 587 -13.86 -39.56 62.77
C LYS A 587 -14.85 -40.46 63.49
N PHE A 588 -15.05 -40.20 64.76
CA PHE A 588 -16.23 -40.72 65.46
C PHE A 588 -17.42 -39.82 65.17
N VAL A 589 -18.60 -40.42 65.00
CA VAL A 589 -19.83 -39.65 64.79
C VAL A 589 -20.16 -38.90 66.08
N THR A 590 -19.89 -37.59 66.07
CA THR A 590 -20.36 -36.60 67.07
C THR A 590 -21.36 -35.66 66.40
N PHE A 591 -22.19 -34.97 67.19
CA PHE A 591 -23.35 -34.23 66.66
C PHE A 591 -22.95 -33.01 65.80
N GLY A 592 -23.71 -32.79 64.72
CA GLY A 592 -23.56 -31.63 63.84
C GLY A 592 -23.97 -30.30 64.47
N THR A 593 -23.55 -29.21 63.84
CA THR A 593 -23.89 -27.82 64.20
C THR A 593 -24.75 -27.18 63.11
N ILE A 594 -25.51 -26.17 63.51
CA ILE A 594 -26.27 -25.31 62.61
C ILE A 594 -25.52 -23.99 62.47
N THR A 595 -25.30 -23.55 61.25
CA THR A 595 -24.58 -22.30 60.95
C THR A 595 -25.46 -21.36 60.11
N SER A 596 -25.27 -20.07 60.32
CA SER A 596 -25.82 -19.00 59.49
C SER A 596 -24.67 -18.09 59.05
N ASN A 597 -24.81 -17.42 57.91
CA ASN A 597 -23.86 -16.40 57.46
C ASN A 597 -24.08 -15.03 58.13
N SER A 598 -24.72 -15.00 59.30
CA SER A 598 -25.02 -13.78 60.06
C SER A 598 -23.76 -13.15 60.68
N PRO A 599 -23.64 -11.81 60.78
CA PRO A 599 -24.57 -10.80 60.27
C PRO A 599 -24.43 -10.60 58.75
N VAL A 600 -25.55 -10.39 58.04
CA VAL A 600 -25.59 -10.11 56.58
C VAL A 600 -26.01 -8.67 56.31
N CYS A 601 -25.72 -8.10 55.14
CA CYS A 601 -26.14 -6.74 54.82
C CYS A 601 -27.52 -6.70 54.12
N GLU A 602 -28.29 -5.62 54.25
CA GLU A 602 -29.65 -5.50 53.69
C GLU A 602 -29.62 -5.72 52.17
N GLY A 603 -30.48 -6.64 51.67
CA GLY A 603 -30.46 -7.10 50.28
C GLY A 603 -29.52 -8.26 49.99
N ASP A 604 -28.65 -8.65 50.94
CA ASP A 604 -27.85 -9.86 50.82
C ASP A 604 -28.70 -11.12 51.03
N THR A 605 -28.11 -12.26 50.69
CA THR A 605 -28.73 -13.57 50.82
C THR A 605 -28.41 -14.21 52.18
N ILE A 606 -29.43 -14.58 52.95
CA ILE A 606 -29.26 -15.40 54.17
C ILE A 606 -29.09 -16.86 53.74
N ARG A 607 -28.04 -17.50 54.26
CA ARG A 607 -27.73 -18.91 54.06
C ARG A 607 -27.71 -19.59 55.42
N LEU A 608 -28.55 -20.60 55.56
CA LEU A 608 -28.60 -21.47 56.72
C LEU A 608 -28.09 -22.85 56.28
N GLU A 609 -27.33 -23.50 57.13
CA GLU A 609 -26.81 -24.84 56.84
C GLU A 609 -26.76 -25.67 58.11
N VAL A 610 -27.15 -26.93 57.99
CA VAL A 610 -26.74 -27.94 58.96
C VAL A 610 -25.58 -28.72 58.39
N SER A 611 -24.53 -28.93 59.20
CA SER A 611 -23.34 -29.65 58.79
C SER A 611 -23.61 -31.08 58.27
N ASP A 612 -24.58 -31.82 58.83
CA ASP A 612 -24.76 -33.25 58.55
C ASP A 612 -26.16 -33.80 58.89
N GLY A 613 -26.55 -34.93 58.25
CA GLY A 613 -27.90 -35.53 58.26
C GLY A 613 -28.28 -36.13 56.91
N ILE A 614 -29.34 -36.94 56.83
CA ILE A 614 -29.98 -37.42 55.58
C ILE A 614 -31.42 -36.91 55.39
N SER A 615 -32.08 -36.38 56.42
CA SER A 615 -33.38 -35.70 56.29
C SER A 615 -33.47 -34.50 57.22
N TYR A 616 -34.08 -33.41 56.76
CA TYR A 616 -34.13 -32.11 57.46
C TYR A 616 -35.55 -31.56 57.52
N GLN A 617 -35.89 -30.87 58.61
CA GLN A 617 -37.14 -30.12 58.78
C GLN A 617 -36.83 -28.80 59.47
N TRP A 618 -36.92 -27.68 58.75
CA TRP A 618 -36.61 -26.33 59.18
C TRP A 618 -37.84 -25.48 59.43
N THR A 619 -37.76 -24.58 60.42
CA THR A 619 -38.76 -23.54 60.73
C THR A 619 -38.08 -22.23 61.15
N GLY A 620 -38.62 -21.06 60.77
CA GLY A 620 -38.08 -19.73 61.11
C GLY A 620 -39.08 -18.56 61.03
N PRO A 621 -38.61 -17.31 61.19
CA PRO A 621 -39.40 -16.06 61.12
C PRO A 621 -40.12 -15.88 59.78
N ASP A 622 -41.12 -14.98 59.74
CA ASP A 622 -41.98 -14.70 58.57
C ASP A 622 -42.63 -15.96 57.93
N GLY A 623 -42.85 -17.01 58.73
CA GLY A 623 -43.48 -18.26 58.28
C GLY A 623 -42.54 -19.18 57.49
N PHE A 624 -41.23 -18.93 57.53
CA PHE A 624 -40.24 -19.72 56.81
C PHE A 624 -40.25 -21.21 57.24
N SER A 625 -40.28 -22.12 56.26
CA SER A 625 -40.07 -23.55 56.45
C SER A 625 -39.34 -24.16 55.26
N SER A 626 -38.56 -25.23 55.51
CA SER A 626 -37.80 -25.92 54.47
C SER A 626 -37.44 -27.34 54.89
N ASP A 627 -37.34 -28.26 53.93
CA ASP A 627 -36.86 -29.64 54.13
C ASP A 627 -35.44 -29.87 53.58
N LYS A 628 -34.81 -28.80 53.07
CA LYS A 628 -33.46 -28.83 52.48
C LYS A 628 -32.38 -28.76 53.56
N LYS A 629 -31.23 -29.40 53.30
CA LYS A 629 -30.03 -29.32 54.17
C LYS A 629 -29.60 -27.87 54.43
N SER A 630 -29.52 -27.09 53.36
CA SER A 630 -28.96 -25.74 53.37
C SER A 630 -29.91 -24.77 52.66
N PRO A 631 -30.98 -24.29 53.33
CA PRO A 631 -31.92 -23.38 52.69
C PRO A 631 -31.39 -21.95 52.62
N VAL A 632 -31.86 -21.22 51.60
CA VAL A 632 -31.33 -19.90 51.21
C VAL A 632 -32.48 -18.92 51.00
N ILE A 633 -32.33 -17.69 51.51
CA ILE A 633 -33.29 -16.59 51.41
C ILE A 633 -32.61 -15.42 50.69
N ASN A 634 -32.97 -15.16 49.42
CA ASN A 634 -32.14 -14.38 48.48
C ASN A 634 -32.26 -12.85 48.59
N LEU A 635 -33.28 -12.32 49.27
CA LEU A 635 -33.52 -10.88 49.44
C LEU A 635 -33.85 -10.61 50.89
N SER A 636 -32.82 -10.45 51.74
CA SER A 636 -33.03 -10.24 53.16
C SER A 636 -33.54 -8.83 53.44
N GLU A 637 -34.76 -8.74 53.95
CA GLU A 637 -35.37 -7.53 54.50
C GLU A 637 -35.22 -7.53 56.02
N LEU A 638 -35.30 -6.36 56.67
CA LEU A 638 -35.15 -6.27 58.13
C LEU A 638 -36.15 -7.15 58.92
N SER A 639 -37.30 -7.54 58.35
CA SER A 639 -38.27 -8.46 58.97
C SER A 639 -37.81 -9.92 59.02
N SER A 640 -36.83 -10.29 58.18
CA SER A 640 -36.29 -11.66 58.09
C SER A 640 -35.29 -12.01 59.20
N ALA A 641 -34.94 -11.04 60.06
CA ALA A 641 -34.06 -11.23 61.20
C ALA A 641 -34.76 -12.02 62.33
N GLY A 642 -34.05 -12.96 62.95
CA GLY A 642 -34.57 -13.80 64.04
C GLY A 642 -34.08 -15.24 64.04
N LYS A 643 -34.75 -16.12 64.80
CA LYS A 643 -34.29 -17.48 65.13
C LYS A 643 -34.85 -18.56 64.19
N TYR A 644 -33.97 -19.43 63.68
CA TYR A 644 -34.26 -20.56 62.80
C TYR A 644 -33.88 -21.91 63.46
N SER A 645 -34.67 -22.96 63.23
CA SER A 645 -34.52 -24.29 63.88
C SER A 645 -34.61 -25.45 62.87
N ALA A 646 -33.85 -26.54 63.06
CA ALA A 646 -33.77 -27.72 62.18
C ALA A 646 -33.79 -29.07 62.94
N VAL A 647 -34.63 -30.03 62.52
CA VAL A 647 -34.67 -31.43 63.01
C VAL A 647 -34.04 -32.39 62.00
N ILE A 648 -33.20 -33.33 62.45
CA ILE A 648 -32.29 -34.11 61.58
C ILE A 648 -32.22 -35.59 61.96
N ASN A 649 -32.18 -36.46 60.94
CA ASN A 649 -31.90 -37.91 61.07
C ASN A 649 -30.70 -38.27 60.17
N ASN A 650 -29.75 -39.13 60.60
CA ASN A 650 -28.53 -39.46 59.84
C ASN A 650 -28.38 -40.92 59.34
N GLY A 651 -29.47 -41.68 59.18
CA GLY A 651 -29.47 -42.90 58.34
C GLY A 651 -28.92 -44.18 58.96
N ASN A 652 -28.18 -44.07 60.06
CA ASN A 652 -27.80 -45.19 60.92
C ASN A 652 -28.67 -45.25 62.21
N ASN A 653 -29.92 -44.75 62.17
CA ASN A 653 -30.88 -44.64 63.30
C ASN A 653 -30.55 -43.64 64.44
N CYS A 654 -29.74 -42.61 64.20
CA CYS A 654 -29.49 -41.52 65.17
C CYS A 654 -30.20 -40.20 64.75
N ILE A 655 -31.01 -39.57 65.64
CA ILE A 655 -31.86 -38.38 65.38
C ILE A 655 -31.62 -37.24 66.40
N PHE A 656 -31.51 -35.96 65.95
CA PHE A 656 -31.21 -34.75 66.76
C PHE A 656 -31.89 -33.46 66.24
N THR A 657 -31.99 -32.38 67.07
CA THR A 657 -32.58 -31.06 66.71
C THR A 657 -31.64 -29.89 67.08
N LEU A 658 -31.48 -28.87 66.22
CA LEU A 658 -30.53 -27.74 66.34
C LEU A 658 -31.18 -26.38 66.01
N THR A 659 -30.67 -25.25 66.54
CA THR A 659 -31.21 -23.87 66.26
C THR A 659 -30.13 -22.76 66.12
N THR A 660 -30.32 -21.74 65.26
CA THR A 660 -29.42 -20.57 65.03
C THR A 660 -30.18 -19.23 64.90
N GLU A 661 -29.50 -18.08 64.99
CA GLU A 661 -30.06 -16.71 64.92
C GLU A 661 -29.41 -15.88 63.79
N VAL A 662 -30.16 -14.92 63.21
CA VAL A 662 -29.72 -14.10 62.06
C VAL A 662 -29.99 -12.60 62.28
N GLU A 663 -28.96 -11.78 62.07
CA GLU A 663 -28.94 -10.31 62.15
C GLU A 663 -28.64 -9.66 60.76
N ILE A 664 -29.25 -8.50 60.45
CA ILE A 664 -29.14 -7.80 59.15
C ILE A 664 -28.72 -6.33 59.31
N THR A 665 -27.72 -5.84 58.53
CA THR A 665 -27.08 -4.50 58.64
C THR A 665 -27.14 -3.65 57.33
N PRO A 666 -27.34 -2.31 57.31
CA PRO A 666 -27.40 -1.50 56.06
C PRO A 666 -26.04 -1.24 55.34
N LEU A 667 -26.02 -1.00 54.00
CA LEU A 667 -24.80 -0.88 53.13
C LEU A 667 -24.19 0.56 52.97
N HIS A 668 -22.85 0.72 52.82
CA HIS A 668 -22.11 2.01 52.62
C HIS A 668 -21.16 2.04 51.39
N VAL A 669 -20.99 3.17 50.69
CA VAL A 669 -20.18 3.31 49.43
C VAL A 669 -19.17 4.47 49.50
N PRO A 670 -17.84 4.26 49.32
CA PRO A 670 -16.82 5.32 49.33
C PRO A 670 -16.67 6.08 47.99
N LEU A 671 -16.31 7.38 48.05
CA LEU A 671 -16.16 8.29 46.89
C LEU A 671 -14.71 8.40 46.39
N ILE A 672 -14.52 8.38 45.06
CA ILE A 672 -13.21 8.53 44.37
C ILE A 672 -13.10 9.97 43.85
N ASP A 673 -11.95 10.63 44.07
CA ASP A 673 -11.70 11.97 43.50
C ASP A 673 -11.38 11.88 42.00
N ASP A 674 -11.96 12.76 41.19
CA ASP A 674 -11.85 12.73 39.73
C ASP A 674 -10.56 13.40 39.23
N PHE A 675 -9.94 12.81 38.20
CA PHE A 675 -8.63 13.20 37.67
C PHE A 675 -8.77 13.79 36.25
N GLU A 676 -7.92 14.77 35.90
CA GLU A 676 -7.84 15.36 34.54
C GLU A 676 -6.77 14.67 33.68
N GLY A 677 -6.95 14.64 32.35
CA GLY A 677 -6.36 13.70 31.38
C GLY A 677 -4.84 13.38 31.42
N ILE A 678 -4.48 12.17 30.97
CA ILE A 678 -3.12 11.59 31.02
C ILE A 678 -2.44 11.61 29.64
N CYS A 679 -1.17 12.05 29.58
CA CYS A 679 -0.39 12.21 28.33
C CYS A 679 0.87 11.32 28.28
N ASP A 680 1.08 10.58 27.18
CA ASP A 680 2.21 9.63 26.95
C ASP A 680 3.59 10.31 26.97
N ASN A 681 3.66 11.63 26.73
CA ASN A 681 4.91 12.39 26.68
C ASN A 681 5.26 13.09 28.02
N ALA A 682 4.42 12.96 29.05
CA ALA A 682 4.66 13.59 30.34
C ALA A 682 5.66 12.75 31.17
N ALA A 683 6.69 13.40 31.68
CA ALA A 683 7.78 12.71 32.38
C ALA A 683 7.37 12.10 33.74
N GLU A 684 6.21 12.45 34.33
CA GLU A 684 5.74 11.98 35.66
C GLU A 684 4.20 12.08 35.76
N ILE A 685 3.49 11.03 36.21
CA ILE A 685 2.01 11.00 36.43
C ILE A 685 1.66 10.63 37.89
N LEU A 686 0.68 11.32 38.49
CA LEU A 686 0.17 11.07 39.85
C LEU A 686 -1.15 10.25 39.81
N LEU A 687 -1.25 9.14 40.54
CA LEU A 687 -2.49 8.32 40.58
C LEU A 687 -3.53 8.82 41.62
N PRO A 688 -4.85 8.53 41.46
CA PRO A 688 -5.92 9.09 42.29
C PRO A 688 -5.81 8.69 43.77
N ALA A 689 -6.16 9.62 44.66
CA ALA A 689 -6.29 9.37 46.10
C ALA A 689 -7.73 8.95 46.47
N ILE A 690 -7.89 8.03 47.43
CA ILE A 690 -9.20 7.72 47.99
C ILE A 690 -9.51 8.66 49.15
N VAL A 691 -10.61 9.39 49.04
CA VAL A 691 -11.15 10.23 50.11
C VAL A 691 -11.90 9.34 51.11
N ASP A 692 -11.92 9.70 52.39
CA ASP A 692 -12.48 8.93 53.54
C ASP A 692 -11.52 7.97 54.28
N GLY A 693 -10.20 8.17 54.18
CA GLY A 693 -9.24 7.54 55.09
C GLY A 693 -8.93 6.06 54.82
N PHE A 694 -9.34 5.54 53.66
CA PHE A 694 -8.96 4.23 53.16
C PHE A 694 -7.52 4.24 52.63
N THR A 695 -6.70 3.26 53.03
CA THR A 695 -5.32 3.06 52.54
C THR A 695 -5.25 1.83 51.63
N GLY A 696 -4.47 1.90 50.55
CA GLY A 696 -4.39 0.81 49.56
C GLY A 696 -3.47 1.07 48.38
N VAL A 697 -3.39 0.08 47.48
CA VAL A 697 -2.52 0.10 46.28
C VAL A 697 -3.33 0.00 44.99
N TRP A 698 -2.86 0.68 43.96
CA TRP A 698 -3.38 0.60 42.60
C TRP A 698 -2.60 -0.43 41.77
N SER A 699 -3.31 -1.21 40.95
CA SER A 699 -2.72 -2.20 40.04
C SER A 699 -3.45 -2.27 38.70
N GLY A 700 -2.71 -2.49 37.61
CA GLY A 700 -3.19 -2.58 36.23
C GLY A 700 -2.08 -2.73 35.18
N GLU A 701 -2.42 -2.66 33.89
CA GLU A 701 -1.46 -2.81 32.79
C GLU A 701 -0.42 -1.66 32.81
N GLY A 702 0.86 -2.02 32.92
CA GLY A 702 1.97 -1.09 33.11
C GLY A 702 2.13 -0.53 34.52
N VAL A 703 1.17 -0.71 35.44
CA VAL A 703 1.18 -0.17 36.81
C VAL A 703 1.12 -1.29 37.84
N SER A 704 2.21 -1.57 38.55
CA SER A 704 2.26 -2.58 39.63
C SER A 704 2.63 -1.97 40.97
N ASP A 705 1.81 -2.22 42.00
CA ASP A 705 2.07 -1.92 43.41
C ASP A 705 2.33 -0.44 43.73
N VAL A 706 1.67 0.46 43.00
CA VAL A 706 1.80 1.90 43.25
C VAL A 706 0.87 2.29 44.39
N SER A 707 1.45 2.77 45.49
CA SER A 707 0.69 3.24 46.65
C SER A 707 -0.16 4.46 46.28
N SER A 708 -1.35 4.58 46.89
CA SER A 708 -2.22 5.75 46.73
C SER A 708 -1.44 7.06 46.90
N GLY A 709 -1.43 7.92 45.86
CA GLY A 709 -0.72 9.21 45.86
C GLY A 709 0.75 9.18 45.41
N GLN A 710 1.27 8.10 44.82
CA GLN A 710 2.62 8.04 44.26
C GLN A 710 2.70 8.26 42.74
N ILE A 711 3.90 8.65 42.27
CA ILE A 711 4.22 9.02 40.89
C ILE A 711 4.69 7.78 40.09
N PHE A 712 4.23 7.65 38.85
CA PHE A 712 4.58 6.57 37.93
C PHE A 712 4.90 7.10 36.51
N THR A 713 5.79 6.40 35.79
CA THR A 713 6.22 6.72 34.41
C THR A 713 5.86 5.61 33.42
N PRO A 714 4.79 5.78 32.62
CA PRO A 714 4.44 4.88 31.54
C PRO A 714 5.21 5.25 30.28
N ALA A 715 6.34 4.60 30.02
CA ALA A 715 6.92 4.67 28.69
C ALA A 715 6.15 3.70 27.75
N GLY A 716 5.37 4.23 26.82
CA GLY A 716 4.80 3.46 25.70
C GLY A 716 3.43 2.83 25.92
N LEU A 717 2.66 3.27 26.92
CA LEU A 717 1.25 2.85 27.10
C LEU A 717 0.32 3.73 26.26
N LYS A 718 -0.66 3.13 25.57
CA LYS A 718 -1.61 3.85 24.70
C LYS A 718 -3.03 3.35 24.91
N GLY A 719 -3.99 4.27 25.08
CA GLY A 719 -5.42 3.93 25.17
C GLY A 719 -5.95 3.66 26.59
N LYS A 720 -7.12 2.99 26.69
CA LYS A 720 -7.83 2.73 27.95
C LYS A 720 -7.08 1.72 28.82
N GLN A 721 -6.91 2.05 30.09
CA GLN A 721 -6.31 1.20 31.11
C GLN A 721 -7.28 1.04 32.28
N ASN A 722 -7.47 -0.18 32.76
CA ASN A 722 -8.34 -0.45 33.90
C ASN A 722 -7.50 -0.61 35.16
N LEU A 723 -7.68 0.28 36.12
CA LEU A 723 -7.02 0.23 37.43
C LEU A 723 -8.00 -0.25 38.50
N THR A 724 -7.52 -1.14 39.37
CA THR A 724 -8.27 -1.62 40.53
C THR A 724 -7.59 -1.16 41.81
N PHE A 725 -8.37 -0.62 42.74
CA PHE A 725 -7.88 -0.27 44.07
C PHE A 725 -8.14 -1.40 45.05
N SER A 726 -7.08 -1.86 45.69
CA SER A 726 -7.15 -2.89 46.73
C SER A 726 -6.97 -2.23 48.10
N PRO A 727 -8.05 -2.04 48.90
CA PRO A 727 -7.94 -1.50 50.24
C PRO A 727 -7.19 -2.48 51.15
N VAL A 728 -6.36 -1.94 52.05
CA VAL A 728 -5.50 -2.71 52.96
C VAL A 728 -6.23 -3.07 54.27
N ASN A 729 -7.41 -2.48 54.55
CA ASN A 729 -8.21 -2.75 55.76
C ASN A 729 -9.62 -3.31 55.48
N ASP A 730 -10.02 -4.33 56.24
CA ASP A 730 -11.19 -5.21 56.09
C ASP A 730 -12.54 -4.55 56.52
N HIS A 731 -13.14 -3.72 55.66
CA HIS A 731 -14.50 -3.19 55.85
C HIS A 731 -15.51 -4.01 55.04
N ARG A 732 -16.12 -5.01 55.68
CA ARG A 732 -16.92 -6.06 55.03
C ARG A 732 -18.19 -5.63 54.27
N CYS A 733 -18.75 -4.45 54.53
CA CYS A 733 -19.90 -3.92 53.77
C CYS A 733 -19.57 -2.57 53.10
N ALA A 734 -18.42 -2.52 52.41
CA ALA A 734 -17.99 -1.43 51.54
C ALA A 734 -17.66 -1.96 50.14
N ALA A 735 -18.09 -1.25 49.10
CA ALA A 735 -17.85 -1.64 47.70
C ALA A 735 -16.38 -1.42 47.27
N ILE A 736 -15.82 -2.31 46.44
CA ILE A 736 -14.46 -2.17 45.89
C ILE A 736 -14.45 -1.15 44.74
N PRO A 737 -13.70 -0.04 44.84
CA PRO A 737 -13.65 0.96 43.79
C PRO A 737 -12.78 0.51 42.60
N LYS A 738 -13.27 0.71 41.38
CA LYS A 738 -12.53 0.52 40.12
C LYS A 738 -12.51 1.81 39.34
N LYS A 739 -11.40 2.11 38.66
CA LYS A 739 -11.26 3.31 37.83
C LYS A 739 -10.62 2.98 36.49
N GLU A 740 -11.33 3.27 35.41
CA GLU A 740 -10.76 3.30 34.06
C GLU A 740 -10.04 4.63 33.88
N ILE A 741 -8.77 4.59 33.45
CA ILE A 741 -8.00 5.76 33.04
C ILE A 741 -7.70 5.69 31.54
N PHE A 742 -7.50 6.83 30.89
CA PHE A 742 -7.20 6.89 29.47
C PHE A 742 -5.87 7.58 29.24
N VAL A 743 -4.92 6.92 28.56
CA VAL A 743 -3.61 7.48 28.21
C VAL A 743 -3.65 7.96 26.76
N SER A 744 -3.56 9.28 26.59
CA SER A 744 -3.60 9.95 25.29
C SER A 744 -2.19 10.13 24.75
N TYR A 745 -2.01 9.93 23.44
CA TYR A 745 -0.75 10.23 22.75
C TYR A 745 -1.02 11.21 21.61
N LEU A 746 -0.06 12.09 21.35
CA LEU A 746 -0.16 13.10 20.30
C LEU A 746 1.24 13.39 19.74
N THR A 747 1.39 13.30 18.42
CA THR A 747 2.57 13.81 17.70
C THR A 747 2.15 14.65 16.50
N ILE A 748 2.90 15.70 16.19
CA ILE A 748 2.59 16.62 15.07
C ILE A 748 3.77 16.77 14.10
N THR A 749 3.47 16.85 12.80
CA THR A 749 4.39 17.32 11.75
C THR A 749 3.74 18.39 10.87
N ALA A 750 4.51 19.35 10.37
CA ALA A 750 4.00 20.42 9.51
C ALA A 750 4.88 20.63 8.27
N SER A 751 4.28 20.79 7.10
CA SER A 751 4.95 21.01 5.82
C SER A 751 4.24 22.08 4.99
N GLU A 752 5.00 22.83 4.17
CA GLU A 752 4.44 23.89 3.32
C GLU A 752 3.69 23.27 2.13
N ILE A 753 2.48 23.77 1.85
CA ILE A 753 1.73 23.47 0.62
C ILE A 753 1.87 24.68 -0.31
N GLY A 754 2.49 24.49 -1.46
CA GLY A 754 2.63 25.54 -2.47
C GLY A 754 1.26 26.05 -2.96
N PRO A 755 1.09 27.35 -3.28
CA PRO A 755 -0.18 27.94 -3.67
C PRO A 755 -0.75 27.39 -4.98
N SER A 756 -2.08 27.40 -5.03
CA SER A 756 -2.89 27.38 -6.25
C SER A 756 -2.49 28.54 -7.17
N VAL A 757 -2.45 28.28 -8.48
CA VAL A 757 -1.79 29.11 -9.50
C VAL A 757 -2.48 30.45 -9.79
N ASP A 758 -3.60 30.78 -9.14
CA ASP A 758 -4.49 31.88 -9.56
C ASP A 758 -4.85 32.95 -8.49
N ASP A 759 -4.23 33.00 -7.31
CA ASP A 759 -4.56 34.04 -6.33
C ASP A 759 -3.51 35.18 -6.27
N ASN A 760 -3.95 36.41 -6.56
CA ASN A 760 -3.15 37.63 -6.39
C ASN A 760 -3.01 38.03 -4.91
N ASP A 761 -3.61 37.28 -4.01
CA ASP A 761 -3.64 37.55 -2.58
C ASP A 761 -2.55 36.74 -1.86
N SER A 762 -1.30 37.20 -1.95
CA SER A 762 -0.15 37.16 -0.99
C SER A 762 -0.02 36.10 0.14
N ASN A 763 -0.74 34.98 0.11
CA ASN A 763 -0.87 34.05 1.22
C ASN A 763 -0.67 32.60 0.74
N GLY A 764 0.21 31.85 1.41
CA GLY A 764 0.47 30.41 1.22
C GLY A 764 -0.30 29.51 2.18
N ALA A 765 0.02 28.22 2.18
CA ALA A 765 -0.68 27.22 2.99
C ALA A 765 0.29 26.22 3.65
N ALA A 766 -0.12 25.60 4.75
CA ALA A 766 0.62 24.53 5.42
C ALA A 766 -0.26 23.29 5.61
N LEU A 767 0.28 22.11 5.33
CA LEU A 767 -0.30 20.83 5.74
C LEU A 767 0.25 20.50 7.12
N VAL A 768 -0.66 20.26 8.05
CA VAL A 768 -0.34 19.84 9.40
C VAL A 768 -0.91 18.44 9.58
N GLU A 769 -0.06 17.50 9.91
CA GLU A 769 -0.41 16.10 10.11
C GLU A 769 -0.27 15.76 11.59
N PHE A 770 -1.25 15.03 12.11
CA PHE A 770 -1.33 14.64 13.52
C PHE A 770 -1.41 13.12 13.60
N ASN A 771 -0.80 12.57 14.64
CA ASN A 771 -1.04 11.19 15.04
C ASN A 771 -1.49 11.22 16.50
N SER A 772 -2.78 10.97 16.72
CA SER A 772 -3.37 10.95 18.06
C SER A 772 -4.46 9.89 18.17
N ASN A 773 -4.66 9.38 19.38
CA ASN A 773 -5.80 8.52 19.70
C ASN A 773 -7.01 9.29 20.26
N GLN A 774 -6.98 10.63 20.26
CA GLN A 774 -8.07 11.48 20.75
C GLN A 774 -8.46 12.54 19.71
N THR A 775 -9.78 12.77 19.58
CA THR A 775 -10.37 13.78 18.70
C THR A 775 -11.60 14.39 19.38
N PRO A 776 -11.93 15.67 19.17
CA PRO A 776 -11.30 16.62 18.26
C PRO A 776 -10.03 17.26 18.85
N LEU A 777 -9.01 17.46 18.03
CA LEU A 777 -7.78 18.17 18.37
C LEU A 777 -7.97 19.69 18.24
N ILE A 778 -7.44 20.47 19.18
CA ILE A 778 -7.36 21.92 19.12
C ILE A 778 -5.98 22.29 18.58
N VAL A 779 -5.94 22.85 17.37
CA VAL A 779 -4.73 23.29 16.69
C VAL A 779 -4.63 24.81 16.81
N SER A 780 -3.55 25.30 17.39
CA SER A 780 -3.21 26.73 17.42
C SER A 780 -1.93 26.96 16.64
N TYR A 781 -1.83 28.08 15.94
CA TYR A 781 -0.56 28.44 15.30
C TYR A 781 -0.26 29.92 15.43
N ASN A 782 1.02 30.21 15.63
CA ASN A 782 1.56 31.56 15.72
C ASN A 782 2.60 31.77 14.62
N GLY A 783 2.40 32.80 13.81
CA GLY A 783 3.36 33.24 12.81
C GLY A 783 3.55 34.76 12.83
N PRO A 784 4.26 35.33 11.83
CA PRO A 784 4.69 36.73 11.85
C PRO A 784 3.57 37.78 11.95
N VAL A 785 2.31 37.41 11.68
CA VAL A 785 1.16 38.33 11.58
C VAL A 785 -0.20 37.73 12.00
N SER A 786 -0.28 36.45 12.38
CA SER A 786 -1.57 35.81 12.73
C SER A 786 -1.41 34.79 13.86
N SER A 787 -2.40 34.78 14.75
CA SER A 787 -2.60 33.77 15.77
C SER A 787 -4.05 33.28 15.69
N GLU A 788 -4.26 32.04 15.26
CA GLU A 788 -5.60 31.45 15.16
C GLU A 788 -5.66 30.09 15.85
N ILE A 789 -6.86 29.75 16.33
CA ILE A 789 -7.17 28.48 16.98
C ILE A 789 -8.27 27.80 16.16
N ILE A 790 -7.99 26.58 15.70
CA ILE A 790 -8.85 25.77 14.84
C ILE A 790 -9.07 24.42 15.50
N THR A 791 -10.29 23.89 15.48
CA THR A 791 -10.59 22.53 15.96
C THR A 791 -10.66 21.57 14.76
N SER A 792 -9.97 20.43 14.82
CA SER A 792 -9.95 19.41 13.77
C SER A 792 -10.27 18.03 14.32
N SER A 793 -11.10 17.28 13.62
CA SER A 793 -11.40 15.85 13.91
C SER A 793 -10.71 14.89 12.94
N ASN A 794 -9.94 15.42 11.98
CA ASN A 794 -9.23 14.66 10.97
C ASN A 794 -7.75 14.53 11.33
N ASP A 795 -7.10 13.46 10.88
CA ASP A 795 -5.68 13.17 11.10
C ASP A 795 -4.72 14.18 10.43
N ASN A 796 -5.26 15.10 9.61
CA ASN A 796 -4.54 16.23 9.06
C ASN A 796 -5.42 17.48 8.91
N LEU A 797 -4.79 18.65 8.89
CA LEU A 797 -5.40 19.95 8.71
C LEU A 797 -4.55 20.77 7.73
N THR A 798 -5.21 21.36 6.73
CA THR A 798 -4.54 22.34 5.87
C THR A 798 -4.86 23.76 6.34
N LEU A 799 -3.84 24.49 6.79
CA LEU A 799 -3.90 25.91 7.10
C LEU A 799 -3.75 26.69 5.81
N GLN A 800 -4.77 27.48 5.43
CA GLN A 800 -4.78 28.30 4.22
C GLN A 800 -4.60 29.78 4.58
N ASN A 801 -4.29 30.62 3.60
CA ASN A 801 -4.15 32.08 3.77
C ASN A 801 -3.04 32.54 4.75
N LEU A 802 -1.94 31.80 4.88
CA LEU A 802 -0.79 32.14 5.70
C LEU A 802 0.18 33.09 4.97
N LYS A 803 0.54 34.24 5.54
CA LYS A 803 1.58 35.11 4.93
C LYS A 803 2.94 34.43 4.94
N SER A 804 3.89 34.87 4.12
CA SER A 804 5.23 34.30 4.14
C SER A 804 5.92 34.48 5.49
N GLY A 805 6.55 33.43 5.98
CA GLY A 805 7.31 33.41 7.22
C GLY A 805 7.16 32.10 7.98
N ARG A 806 7.82 32.00 9.13
CA ARG A 806 7.83 30.77 9.93
C ARG A 806 6.65 30.75 10.88
N TYR A 807 5.87 29.68 10.83
CA TYR A 807 4.76 29.40 11.72
C TYR A 807 5.15 28.31 12.70
N PHE A 808 4.81 28.50 13.97
CA PHE A 808 4.88 27.51 15.03
C PHE A 808 3.47 27.05 15.32
N ILE A 809 3.23 25.75 15.19
CA ILE A 809 1.91 25.13 15.34
C ILE A 809 1.95 24.27 16.59
N SER A 810 1.01 24.49 17.51
CA SER A 810 0.80 23.70 18.72
C SER A 810 -0.55 23.01 18.64
N VAL A 811 -0.58 21.72 18.88
CA VAL A 811 -1.82 20.94 18.92
C VAL A 811 -2.04 20.47 20.34
N SER A 812 -3.27 20.54 20.82
CA SER A 812 -3.70 19.93 22.06
C SER A 812 -4.87 18.99 21.81
N ASP A 813 -4.92 17.85 22.49
CA ASP A 813 -6.13 17.03 22.52
C ASP A 813 -7.12 17.52 23.61
N PRO A 814 -8.34 16.96 23.69
CA PRO A 814 -9.33 17.31 24.71
C PRO A 814 -8.89 17.02 26.16
N ASN A 815 -7.87 16.18 26.33
CA ASN A 815 -7.32 15.75 27.60
C ASN A 815 -6.12 16.62 28.04
N GLY A 816 -5.76 17.65 27.27
CA GLY A 816 -4.72 18.63 27.59
C GLY A 816 -3.31 18.24 27.10
N CYS A 817 -3.16 17.16 26.34
CA CYS A 817 -1.86 16.71 25.85
C CYS A 817 -1.43 17.54 24.65
N MET A 818 -0.21 18.11 24.69
CA MET A 818 0.27 19.04 23.66
C MET A 818 1.56 18.60 22.97
N ASP A 819 1.64 18.84 21.66
CA ASP A 819 2.87 18.73 20.87
C ASP A 819 2.98 19.88 19.85
N THR A 820 4.20 20.18 19.38
CA THR A 820 4.47 21.35 18.52
C THR A 820 5.32 21.04 17.28
N ALA A 821 5.02 21.68 16.15
CA ALA A 821 5.81 21.65 14.91
C ALA A 821 6.05 23.06 14.35
N SER A 822 6.98 23.20 13.41
CA SER A 822 7.17 24.48 12.70
C SER A 822 7.29 24.30 11.20
N VAL A 823 6.79 25.28 10.44
CA VAL A 823 6.80 25.29 8.96
C VAL A 823 7.14 26.69 8.45
N LEU A 824 7.87 26.78 7.34
CA LEU A 824 8.25 28.06 6.71
C LEU A 824 7.46 28.23 5.41
N ILE A 825 6.66 29.31 5.30
CA ILE A 825 5.90 29.68 4.10
C ILE A 825 6.70 30.67 3.23
N ARG A 826 6.85 30.41 1.93
CA ARG A 826 7.68 31.13 0.94
C ARG A 826 6.82 31.82 -0.15
N TYR A 827 7.30 32.93 -0.73
CA TYR A 827 6.66 33.61 -1.88
C TYR A 827 7.11 33.04 -3.23
N LEU A 828 6.22 33.03 -4.22
CA LEU A 828 6.48 32.46 -5.55
C LEU A 828 6.77 33.44 -6.71
N LYS A 829 6.76 34.77 -6.54
CA LYS A 829 7.30 35.74 -7.55
C LYS A 829 7.79 37.06 -6.93
N PRO A 830 8.97 37.61 -7.32
CA PRO A 830 9.40 38.93 -6.87
C PRO A 830 8.72 40.05 -7.69
N LEU A 831 8.06 40.98 -7.01
CA LEU A 831 7.41 42.18 -7.58
C LEU A 831 8.19 43.42 -7.11
N TYR A 832 9.22 43.81 -7.85
CA TYR A 832 9.82 45.14 -7.65
C TYR A 832 9.17 46.17 -8.59
N PHE A 833 8.86 47.35 -8.06
CA PHE A 833 8.35 48.49 -8.81
C PHE A 833 9.37 49.63 -8.77
N LEU A 834 9.91 50.01 -9.93
CA LEU A 834 10.83 51.13 -10.08
C LEU A 834 10.14 52.24 -10.89
N PRO A 835 9.98 53.46 -10.35
CA PRO A 835 9.35 54.57 -11.06
C PRO A 835 10.23 55.03 -12.23
N ASN A 836 9.59 55.37 -13.34
CA ASN A 836 10.25 55.95 -14.52
C ASN A 836 10.21 57.48 -14.55
N ILE A 837 9.45 58.11 -13.64
CA ILE A 837 9.36 59.57 -13.46
C ILE A 837 9.28 59.87 -11.95
N ILE A 838 10.07 60.83 -11.47
CA ILE A 838 10.10 61.27 -10.05
C ILE A 838 10.08 62.81 -9.98
N ASN A 839 9.56 63.39 -8.89
CA ASN A 839 9.51 64.84 -8.71
C ASN A 839 10.69 65.32 -7.85
N ALA A 840 11.45 66.31 -8.32
CA ALA A 840 12.69 66.79 -7.69
C ALA A 840 12.52 67.38 -6.28
N SER A 841 11.31 67.74 -5.86
CA SER A 841 11.10 68.64 -4.71
C SER A 841 10.14 68.11 -3.64
N SER A 842 9.71 66.85 -3.72
CA SER A 842 8.76 66.30 -2.75
C SER A 842 9.21 64.96 -2.18
N THR A 843 9.13 64.81 -0.86
CA THR A 843 9.20 63.52 -0.14
C THR A 843 7.92 62.69 -0.29
N SER A 844 7.11 62.96 -1.33
CA SER A 844 5.86 62.24 -1.61
C SER A 844 6.10 60.92 -2.34
N GLU A 845 5.08 60.05 -2.44
CA GLU A 845 5.21 58.66 -2.92
C GLU A 845 5.88 58.47 -4.28
N ASN A 846 5.93 59.52 -5.11
CA ASN A 846 6.48 59.48 -6.45
C ASN A 846 8.02 59.43 -6.50
N GLY A 847 8.74 59.61 -5.38
CA GLY A 847 10.20 59.40 -5.30
C GLY A 847 10.62 57.99 -4.86
N LYS A 848 9.64 57.11 -4.60
CA LYS A 848 9.83 55.80 -3.98
C LYS A 848 9.86 54.69 -5.01
N PHE A 849 10.74 53.72 -4.79
CA PHE A 849 10.65 52.42 -5.43
C PHE A 849 10.42 51.34 -4.39
N TYR A 850 9.77 50.26 -4.82
CA TYR A 850 9.36 49.17 -3.94
C TYR A 850 10.10 47.92 -4.34
N LEU A 851 10.81 47.31 -3.38
CA LEU A 851 11.41 45.99 -3.52
C LEU A 851 10.56 45.02 -2.70
N LYS A 852 9.37 44.62 -3.22
CA LYS A 852 8.41 43.80 -2.48
C LYS A 852 8.49 42.34 -2.94
N GLY A 853 8.52 41.40 -1.99
CA GLY A 853 8.50 39.96 -2.28
C GLY A 853 9.82 39.38 -2.80
N SER A 854 10.91 40.15 -2.81
CA SER A 854 12.26 39.64 -3.05
C SER A 854 12.96 39.52 -1.70
N ASN A 855 13.49 38.34 -1.38
CA ASN A 855 14.32 38.04 -0.20
C ASN A 855 15.67 38.80 -0.24
N VAL A 856 15.61 40.11 -0.48
CA VAL A 856 16.72 41.07 -0.55
C VAL A 856 16.91 41.59 0.86
N PHE A 857 18.15 41.57 1.35
CA PHE A 857 18.48 42.15 2.65
C PHE A 857 19.40 43.37 2.51
N SER A 858 20.13 43.50 1.40
CA SER A 858 20.87 44.71 1.02
C SER A 858 20.79 45.02 -0.47
N TYR A 859 20.96 46.30 -0.83
CA TYR A 859 21.08 46.73 -2.22
C TYR A 859 22.03 47.93 -2.39
N ASP A 860 22.58 48.08 -3.59
CA ASP A 860 23.35 49.23 -4.06
C ASP A 860 22.57 49.96 -5.15
N LEU A 861 22.47 51.28 -5.07
CA LEU A 861 21.84 52.12 -6.10
C LEU A 861 22.81 53.18 -6.59
N ASN A 862 23.17 53.13 -7.87
CA ASN A 862 24.02 54.12 -8.53
C ASN A 862 23.24 54.85 -9.62
N VAL A 863 23.31 56.19 -9.64
CA VAL A 863 22.59 57.06 -10.59
C VAL A 863 23.59 57.92 -11.36
N TYR A 864 23.38 58.02 -12.68
CA TYR A 864 24.24 58.72 -13.63
C TYR A 864 23.45 59.77 -14.41
N GLY A 865 24.10 60.91 -14.70
CA GLY A 865 23.54 61.98 -15.52
C GLY A 865 23.49 61.59 -17.00
N ARG A 866 22.84 62.41 -17.83
CA ARG A 866 22.69 62.16 -19.28
C ARG A 866 24.01 61.88 -20.01
N TRP A 867 25.12 62.40 -19.50
CA TRP A 867 26.45 62.25 -20.10
C TRP A 867 27.30 61.15 -19.45
N GLY A 868 26.69 60.33 -18.58
CA GLY A 868 27.33 59.16 -17.95
C GLY A 868 28.18 59.47 -16.72
N ASN A 869 28.23 60.73 -16.27
CA ASN A 869 28.88 61.09 -15.02
C ASN A 869 28.04 60.62 -13.82
N PRO A 870 28.65 59.99 -12.78
CA PRO A 870 27.92 59.60 -11.58
C PRO A 870 27.41 60.83 -10.85
N VAL A 871 26.16 60.77 -10.41
CA VAL A 871 25.47 61.83 -9.65
C VAL A 871 25.08 61.36 -8.27
N TYR A 872 24.93 60.05 -8.07
CA TYR A 872 24.72 59.43 -6.76
C TYR A 872 25.26 58.00 -6.75
N GLU A 873 25.90 57.60 -5.65
CA GLU A 873 26.31 56.23 -5.39
C GLU A 873 25.93 55.85 -3.96
N GLY A 874 25.00 54.90 -3.81
CA GLY A 874 24.60 54.30 -2.55
C GLY A 874 25.02 52.84 -2.51
N LYS A 875 25.75 52.43 -1.46
CA LYS A 875 26.23 51.05 -1.27
C LYS A 875 25.76 50.46 0.06
N ASN A 876 25.47 49.16 0.08
CA ASN A 876 25.02 48.36 1.21
C ASN A 876 23.82 48.96 1.94
N LEU A 877 22.83 49.45 1.19
CA LEU A 877 21.59 49.99 1.75
C LEU A 877 20.70 48.84 2.24
N ILE A 878 20.20 48.93 3.47
CA ILE A 878 19.46 47.86 4.16
C ILE A 878 17.95 48.12 4.07
N ILE A 879 17.16 47.06 3.84
CA ILE A 879 15.69 47.14 3.83
C ILE A 879 15.18 46.96 5.27
N ASN A 880 14.37 47.91 5.76
CA ASN A 880 13.64 47.81 7.02
C ASN A 880 12.15 47.57 6.77
N ASP A 881 11.44 47.04 7.79
CA ASP A 881 10.16 46.30 7.72
C ASP A 881 8.92 47.04 7.14
N GLN A 882 9.11 48.19 6.49
CA GLN A 882 8.15 48.81 5.57
C GLN A 882 8.83 49.11 4.22
N THR A 883 8.82 48.11 3.33
CA THR A 883 9.60 47.95 2.09
C THR A 883 9.54 49.10 1.06
N GLN A 884 10.36 50.15 1.22
CA GLN A 884 10.54 51.22 0.22
C GLN A 884 12.01 51.69 0.16
N GLY A 885 12.57 51.84 -1.04
CA GLY A 885 13.82 52.57 -1.31
C GLY A 885 13.54 53.93 -1.94
N TRP A 886 14.48 54.87 -1.83
CA TRP A 886 14.29 56.25 -2.30
C TRP A 886 15.33 56.63 -3.35
N PHE A 887 14.89 57.32 -4.39
CA PHE A 887 15.83 58.04 -5.26
C PHE A 887 16.36 59.30 -4.53
N PRO A 888 17.57 59.78 -4.88
CA PRO A 888 18.16 60.96 -4.26
C PRO A 888 17.28 62.19 -4.48
N THR A 889 17.06 62.98 -3.42
CA THR A 889 16.13 64.13 -3.43
C THR A 889 16.70 65.41 -4.04
N ASP A 890 18.00 65.46 -4.32
CA ASP A 890 18.69 66.71 -4.70
C ASP A 890 19.07 66.73 -6.20
N LEU A 891 18.39 65.92 -7.01
CA LEU A 891 18.61 65.87 -8.46
C LEU A 891 17.92 67.06 -9.16
N SER A 892 18.60 67.64 -10.16
CA SER A 892 18.02 68.70 -10.98
C SER A 892 17.07 68.14 -12.05
N LEU A 893 16.22 69.00 -12.63
CA LEU A 893 15.28 68.59 -13.67
C LEU A 893 16.00 67.98 -14.89
N GLY A 894 15.66 66.75 -15.26
CA GLY A 894 16.34 66.03 -16.34
C GLY A 894 16.14 64.52 -16.33
N VAL A 895 16.74 63.81 -17.30
CA VAL A 895 16.69 62.33 -17.37
C VAL A 895 18.00 61.73 -16.86
N TYR A 896 17.88 60.73 -15.99
CA TYR A 896 18.99 60.02 -15.35
C TYR A 896 18.89 58.52 -15.63
N ILE A 897 20.03 57.83 -15.59
CA ILE A 897 20.11 56.37 -15.68
C ILE A 897 20.49 55.83 -14.30
N TYR A 898 19.83 54.76 -13.86
CA TYR A 898 20.15 54.09 -12.60
C TYR A 898 20.54 52.63 -12.82
N VAL A 899 21.38 52.13 -11.93
CA VAL A 899 21.76 50.72 -11.82
C VAL A 899 21.59 50.30 -10.36
N LEU A 900 20.74 49.31 -10.14
CA LEU A 900 20.39 48.73 -8.85
C LEU A 900 20.96 47.31 -8.77
N THR A 901 21.86 47.06 -7.82
CA THR A 901 22.38 45.74 -7.49
C THR A 901 21.78 45.29 -6.16
N MET A 902 21.31 44.05 -6.04
CA MET A 902 20.61 43.55 -4.87
C MET A 902 21.22 42.24 -4.40
N ASP A 903 21.52 42.13 -3.10
CA ASP A 903 21.94 40.89 -2.47
C ASP A 903 20.71 40.15 -1.94
N THR A 904 20.54 38.92 -2.41
CA THR A 904 19.41 38.07 -2.03
C THR A 904 19.91 36.74 -1.50
N PHE A 905 19.06 36.03 -0.73
CA PHE A 905 19.37 34.67 -0.30
C PHE A 905 19.57 33.66 -1.45
N GLU A 906 19.24 34.02 -2.69
CA GLU A 906 19.46 33.21 -3.91
C GLU A 906 20.71 33.63 -4.71
N GLY A 907 21.43 34.67 -4.29
CA GLY A 907 22.57 35.26 -4.99
C GLY A 907 22.32 36.71 -5.47
N PRO A 908 23.37 37.44 -5.89
CA PRO A 908 23.27 38.85 -6.27
C PRO A 908 22.54 39.04 -7.62
N LYS A 909 21.65 40.03 -7.72
CA LYS A 909 20.88 40.38 -8.93
C LYS A 909 21.10 41.85 -9.31
N VAL A 910 21.15 42.18 -10.61
CA VAL A 910 21.36 43.55 -11.10
C VAL A 910 20.24 43.97 -12.05
N VAL A 911 19.71 45.18 -11.87
CA VAL A 911 18.64 45.79 -12.67
C VAL A 911 19.04 47.22 -13.05
N ALA A 912 18.86 47.63 -14.31
CA ALA A 912 19.17 48.98 -14.76
C ALA A 912 18.02 49.60 -15.56
N GLY A 913 17.87 50.92 -15.49
CA GLY A 913 16.78 51.65 -16.16
C GLY A 913 17.01 53.16 -16.18
N SER A 914 16.03 53.91 -16.68
CA SER A 914 16.07 55.38 -16.70
C SER A 914 14.92 55.99 -15.92
N VAL A 915 15.17 57.14 -15.30
CA VAL A 915 14.18 57.90 -14.54
C VAL A 915 14.23 59.37 -14.95
N THR A 916 13.07 59.98 -15.17
CA THR A 916 12.96 61.42 -15.49
C THR A 916 12.58 62.20 -14.24
N VAL A 917 13.40 63.16 -13.86
CA VAL A 917 13.17 64.09 -12.76
C VAL A 917 12.43 65.32 -13.32
N ILE A 918 11.18 65.51 -12.89
CA ILE A 918 10.29 66.60 -13.30
C ILE A 918 9.97 67.59 -12.18
#